data_AF-A0A959HC45-F1
#
_entry.id   AF-A0A959HC45-F1
#
_cell.length_a   1.000
_cell.length_b   1.000
_cell.length_c   1.000
_cell.angle_alpha   90.00
_cell.angle_beta   90.00
_cell.angle_gamma   90.00
#
_symmetry.space_group_name_H-M   'P 1'
#
loop_
_entity.id
_entity.type
_entity.pdbx_description
1 polymer ?
#
loop_
_entity_poly.entity_id
_entity_poly.type
_entity_poly.pdbx_seq_one_letter_code
_entity_poly.pdbx_strand_id
1 'polypeptide(L)'
;GNEFFRWLLVQEEVLDKQYFLARQAARDIPHEGDNNRAQLIRALSKEISDAYAPFLDLRVKIHGQPEAADVPKVKAFRNQHQGKLGPELLKKMDNLIREMEAAYAPVNLKNLNRYVQQLPKDAAIRTRLNAFIQQYPGLASPAERAASLSAMMWDIREQTSNMNNGRACLALIDISLALEDILFKESTAWQPQKAEELLQKISSLSRAAAAAGFLEEWEWQKISGPVLAPPRREASLKALNQYLELARRVVEWGTGMGRAVYGDVINLYGGFEPVAYGFLDDRIRGSVLLPLGQSVGQLGDFIARQSALSNEVMNISNQSHIRGLNPGYAFGELVVVDELQEDTPVDKDKIYVINRPPSGLKPVAGIATVSEGNLVSHVQLLARNLGIPNAVVSLQNLESLRSFNGQKVFYAVSPKGTVVMKPESRMTEEEKQLFTVRTRSENRISVPADKIELGRASILNLREVKASDSGKLCGPKAANLGQLKLMFPDQVVEGLVIPFGIFRNHLDQLMPGREVSYWEFLNGVFQKAAQQRESGASEETVEQFLLQELETLRQAIKNMPLRPDFEAGLRQAFLDIFGEEPGAVPVFLRSDTNMEDLKEFTGAGLNLTLFNVVDAEKILQGIKDVWASPYTERSYKWRQRYLLNPENVFPS
;
A
#
# COMPACT_ATOMS: atom_id res chain seq x y z
N GLY A 1 -31.44 15.57 -0.77
CA GLY A 1 -30.52 15.04 -1.79
C GLY A 1 -30.54 15.83 -3.10
N ASN A 2 -31.71 15.96 -3.74
CA ASN A 2 -31.82 16.46 -5.13
C ASN A 2 -31.20 17.87 -5.35
N GLU A 3 -31.52 18.85 -4.50
CA GLU A 3 -30.92 20.20 -4.59
C GLU A 3 -29.42 20.19 -4.31
N PHE A 4 -28.99 19.42 -3.30
CA PHE A 4 -27.58 19.25 -2.95
C PHE A 4 -26.76 18.73 -4.15
N PHE A 5 -27.23 17.68 -4.83
CA PHE A 5 -26.51 17.14 -5.98
C PHE A 5 -26.53 18.06 -7.20
N ARG A 6 -27.62 18.80 -7.44
CA ARG A 6 -27.64 19.80 -8.53
C ARG A 6 -26.62 20.92 -8.30
N TRP A 7 -26.43 21.33 -7.04
CA TRP A 7 -25.38 22.28 -6.66
C TRP A 7 -23.97 21.68 -6.68
N LEU A 8 -23.81 20.43 -6.26
CA LEU A 8 -22.51 19.77 -6.22
C LEU A 8 -21.99 19.47 -7.63
N LEU A 9 -22.84 18.91 -8.50
CA LEU A 9 -22.46 18.39 -9.81
C LEU A 9 -22.40 19.45 -10.92
N VAL A 10 -22.69 20.71 -10.61
CA VAL A 10 -22.42 21.85 -11.52
C VAL A 10 -21.02 22.43 -11.30
N GLN A 11 -20.32 22.02 -10.24
CA GLN A 11 -18.95 22.46 -9.97
C GLN A 11 -17.98 21.58 -10.76
N GLU A 12 -17.35 22.17 -11.78
CA GLU A 12 -16.43 21.48 -12.70
C GLU A 12 -15.33 20.72 -11.95
N GLU A 13 -14.72 21.35 -10.94
CA GLU A 13 -13.66 20.73 -10.13
C GLU A 13 -14.09 19.45 -9.41
N VAL A 14 -15.37 19.30 -9.07
CA VAL A 14 -15.88 18.10 -8.37
C VAL A 14 -15.92 16.91 -9.32
N LEU A 15 -16.36 17.10 -10.57
CA LEU A 15 -16.43 16.02 -11.55
C LEU A 15 -15.05 15.63 -12.10
N ASP A 16 -14.10 16.56 -12.06
CA ASP A 16 -12.73 16.33 -12.49
C ASP A 16 -11.87 15.66 -11.42
N LYS A 17 -11.93 16.16 -10.17
CA LYS A 17 -11.02 15.74 -9.09
C LYS A 17 -11.64 14.78 -8.07
N GLN A 18 -12.97 14.72 -8.01
CA GLN A 18 -13.71 14.05 -6.92
C GLN A 18 -14.87 13.20 -7.44
N TYR A 19 -14.82 12.78 -8.70
CA TYR A 19 -15.93 12.03 -9.32
C TYR A 19 -16.29 10.77 -8.56
N PHE A 20 -15.30 10.00 -8.12
CA PHE A 20 -15.54 8.79 -7.34
C PHE A 20 -16.38 9.10 -6.10
N LEU A 21 -15.95 10.11 -5.32
CA LEU A 21 -16.66 10.54 -4.12
C LEU A 21 -18.06 11.06 -4.45
N ALA A 22 -18.22 11.89 -5.48
CA ALA A 22 -19.52 12.43 -5.90
C ALA A 22 -20.49 11.30 -6.34
N ARG A 23 -20.00 10.32 -7.08
CA ARG A 23 -20.78 9.15 -7.52
C ARG A 23 -21.15 8.23 -6.36
N GLN A 24 -20.24 7.99 -5.42
CA GLN A 24 -20.55 7.23 -4.20
C GLN A 24 -21.53 7.97 -3.30
N ALA A 25 -21.41 9.30 -3.17
CA ALA A 25 -22.37 10.11 -2.44
C ALA A 25 -23.77 10.00 -3.06
N ALA A 26 -23.89 10.04 -4.40
CA ALA A 26 -25.16 9.84 -5.09
C ALA A 26 -25.78 8.46 -4.80
N ARG A 27 -24.95 7.40 -4.71
CA ARG A 27 -25.40 6.06 -4.32
C ARG A 27 -26.00 6.04 -2.89
N ASP A 28 -25.43 6.81 -1.97
CA ASP A 28 -25.74 6.69 -0.55
C ASP A 28 -26.78 7.70 -0.04
N ILE A 29 -26.79 8.92 -0.59
CA ILE A 29 -27.66 10.00 -0.13
C ILE A 29 -28.98 9.94 -0.90
N PRO A 30 -30.12 9.70 -0.23
CA PRO A 30 -31.42 9.64 -0.89
C PRO A 30 -31.77 10.95 -1.60
N HIS A 31 -32.15 10.84 -2.88
CA HIS A 31 -32.49 12.02 -3.68
C HIS A 31 -33.61 11.83 -4.70
N GLU A 32 -33.92 10.61 -5.16
CA GLU A 32 -34.96 10.32 -6.18
C GLU A 32 -35.95 9.22 -5.74
N GLY A 33 -36.31 9.17 -4.46
CA GLY A 33 -37.21 8.13 -3.94
C GLY A 33 -36.66 6.69 -4.03
N ASP A 34 -35.43 6.53 -4.52
CA ASP A 34 -34.69 5.27 -4.52
C ASP A 34 -34.08 5.03 -3.14
N ASN A 35 -34.47 3.91 -2.55
CA ASN A 35 -33.85 3.35 -1.35
C ASN A 35 -32.73 2.41 -1.83
N ASN A 36 -31.55 2.46 -1.21
CA ASN A 36 -30.49 1.47 -1.41
C ASN A 36 -31.05 0.07 -1.10
N ARG A 37 -31.57 -0.62 -2.12
CA ARG A 37 -32.41 -1.82 -2.00
C ARG A 37 -31.64 -2.97 -1.36
N ALA A 38 -30.36 -3.12 -1.69
CA ALA A 38 -29.49 -4.11 -1.07
C ALA A 38 -29.29 -3.83 0.43
N GLN A 39 -29.05 -2.57 0.80
CA GLN A 39 -28.94 -2.18 2.21
C GLN A 39 -30.28 -2.34 2.95
N LEU A 40 -31.39 -2.03 2.30
CA LEU A 40 -32.74 -2.21 2.84
C LEU A 40 -33.07 -3.70 3.06
N ILE A 41 -32.70 -4.58 2.14
CA ILE A 41 -32.83 -6.05 2.30
C ILE A 41 -31.99 -6.53 3.49
N ARG A 42 -30.74 -6.05 3.64
CA ARG A 42 -29.88 -6.38 4.78
C ARG A 42 -30.45 -5.85 6.10
N ALA A 43 -30.93 -4.61 6.12
CA ALA A 43 -31.54 -3.99 7.30
C ALA A 43 -32.82 -4.71 7.73
N LEU A 44 -33.75 -4.94 6.79
CA LEU A 44 -35.00 -5.67 7.05
C LEU A 44 -34.72 -7.10 7.53
N SER A 45 -33.79 -7.82 6.90
CA SER A 45 -33.45 -9.19 7.34
C SER A 45 -32.84 -9.23 8.74
N LYS A 46 -32.03 -8.23 9.10
CA LYS A 46 -31.51 -8.07 10.48
C LYS A 46 -32.64 -7.78 11.47
N GLU A 47 -33.48 -6.78 11.20
CA GLU A 47 -34.59 -6.42 12.09
C GLU A 47 -35.57 -7.59 12.31
N ILE A 48 -35.83 -8.38 11.27
CA ILE A 48 -36.67 -9.57 11.38
C ILE A 48 -35.99 -10.64 12.25
N SER A 49 -34.69 -10.86 12.07
CA SER A 49 -33.92 -11.83 12.86
C SER A 49 -33.80 -11.43 14.33
N ASP A 50 -33.61 -10.14 14.62
CA ASP A 50 -33.49 -9.61 15.98
C ASP A 50 -34.84 -9.75 16.73
N ALA A 51 -35.96 -9.57 16.01
CA ALA A 51 -37.30 -9.75 16.57
C ALA A 51 -37.79 -11.21 16.59
N TYR A 52 -37.21 -12.09 15.76
CA TYR A 52 -37.62 -13.49 15.65
C TYR A 52 -36.44 -14.41 15.32
N ALA A 53 -35.83 -14.96 16.38
CA ALA A 53 -34.63 -15.80 16.31
C ALA A 53 -34.66 -16.95 15.27
N PRO A 54 -35.80 -17.63 14.98
CA PRO A 54 -35.83 -18.67 13.95
C PRO A 54 -35.50 -18.19 12.53
N PHE A 55 -35.48 -16.88 12.26
CA PHE A 55 -35.08 -16.33 10.96
C PHE A 55 -33.56 -16.20 10.78
N LEU A 56 -32.76 -16.53 11.81
CA LEU A 56 -31.31 -16.29 11.83
C LEU A 56 -30.57 -16.95 10.66
N ASP A 57 -30.90 -18.20 10.31
CA ASP A 57 -30.21 -18.92 9.22
C ASP A 57 -30.44 -18.27 7.85
N LEU A 58 -31.68 -17.85 7.58
CA LEU A 58 -32.02 -17.09 6.37
C LEU A 58 -31.34 -15.72 6.39
N ARG A 59 -31.27 -15.05 7.55
CA ARG A 59 -30.52 -13.80 7.69
C ARG A 59 -29.04 -13.99 7.39
N VAL A 60 -28.39 -15.03 7.90
CA VAL A 60 -26.96 -15.31 7.63
C VAL A 60 -26.73 -15.50 6.12
N LYS A 61 -27.60 -16.26 5.45
CA LYS A 61 -27.52 -16.44 3.98
C LYS A 61 -27.74 -15.12 3.24
N ILE A 62 -28.78 -14.36 3.60
CA ILE A 62 -29.11 -13.08 2.95
C ILE A 62 -28.01 -12.02 3.15
N HIS A 63 -27.34 -12.04 4.30
CA HIS A 63 -26.27 -11.10 4.64
C HIS A 63 -24.93 -11.45 3.98
N GLY A 64 -24.68 -12.74 3.72
CA GLY A 64 -23.45 -13.22 3.09
C GLY A 64 -23.49 -13.23 1.56
N GLN A 65 -24.40 -14.03 0.99
CA GLN A 65 -24.54 -14.24 -0.45
C GLN A 65 -26.01 -14.48 -0.80
N PRO A 66 -26.81 -13.40 -0.89
CA PRO A 66 -28.23 -13.53 -1.23
C PRO A 66 -28.36 -13.91 -2.71
N GLU A 67 -29.27 -14.83 -3.01
CA GLU A 67 -29.53 -15.33 -4.37
C GLU A 67 -31.03 -15.31 -4.70
N ALA A 68 -31.37 -15.37 -5.98
CA ALA A 68 -32.77 -15.43 -6.43
C ALA A 68 -33.52 -16.65 -5.83
N ALA A 69 -32.81 -17.74 -5.58
CA ALA A 69 -33.33 -18.95 -4.94
C ALA A 69 -33.73 -18.76 -3.47
N ASP A 70 -33.33 -17.65 -2.83
CA ASP A 70 -33.68 -17.36 -1.43
C ASP A 70 -35.05 -16.68 -1.29
N VAL A 71 -35.54 -15.98 -2.33
CA VAL A 71 -36.89 -15.39 -2.36
C VAL A 71 -37.98 -16.40 -2.01
N PRO A 72 -38.07 -17.58 -2.65
CA PRO A 72 -39.07 -18.57 -2.30
C PRO A 72 -38.88 -19.13 -0.87
N LYS A 73 -37.65 -19.19 -0.35
CA LYS A 73 -37.39 -19.63 1.03
C LYS A 73 -37.93 -18.64 2.06
N VAL A 74 -37.74 -17.33 1.83
CA VAL A 74 -38.30 -16.28 2.70
C VAL A 74 -39.83 -16.26 2.65
N LYS A 75 -40.43 -16.46 1.45
CA LYS A 75 -41.88 -16.63 1.32
C LYS A 75 -42.40 -17.85 2.09
N ALA A 76 -41.73 -19.00 1.96
CA ALA A 76 -42.10 -20.22 2.66
C ALA A 76 -42.02 -20.01 4.20
N PHE A 77 -40.94 -19.40 4.68
CA PHE A 77 -40.79 -19.06 6.09
C PHE A 77 -41.91 -18.14 6.59
N ARG A 78 -42.22 -17.08 5.84
CA ARG A 78 -43.31 -16.15 6.19
C ARG A 78 -44.63 -16.90 6.35
N ASN A 79 -44.97 -17.77 5.40
CA ASN A 79 -46.22 -18.51 5.40
C ASN A 79 -46.28 -19.55 6.54
N GLN A 80 -45.18 -20.27 6.78
CA GLN A 80 -45.11 -21.28 7.84
C GLN A 80 -45.20 -20.67 9.25
N HIS A 81 -44.68 -19.46 9.43
CA HIS A 81 -44.61 -18.80 10.73
C HIS A 81 -45.69 -17.71 10.94
N GLN A 82 -46.58 -17.49 9.97
CA GLN A 82 -47.57 -16.40 10.00
C GLN A 82 -48.41 -16.35 11.28
N GLY A 83 -48.79 -17.50 11.84
CA GLY A 83 -49.57 -17.58 13.09
C GLY A 83 -48.79 -17.21 14.36
N LYS A 84 -47.46 -17.08 14.28
CA LYS A 84 -46.56 -16.74 15.40
C LYS A 84 -45.96 -15.35 15.30
N LEU A 85 -46.20 -14.63 14.21
CA LEU A 85 -45.61 -13.31 13.93
C LEU A 85 -46.67 -12.22 14.15
N GLY A 86 -46.30 -11.14 14.85
CA GLY A 86 -47.16 -9.97 14.98
C GLY A 86 -47.35 -9.21 13.64
N PRO A 87 -48.39 -8.37 13.52
CA PRO A 87 -48.73 -7.67 12.28
C PRO A 87 -47.60 -6.76 11.74
N GLU A 88 -46.86 -6.09 12.62
CA GLU A 88 -45.69 -5.28 12.25
C GLU A 88 -44.56 -6.13 11.65
N LEU A 89 -44.31 -7.31 12.22
CA LEU A 89 -43.25 -8.20 11.74
C LEU A 89 -43.64 -8.86 10.41
N LEU A 90 -44.92 -9.18 10.22
CA LEU A 90 -45.47 -9.63 8.93
C LEU A 90 -45.30 -8.57 7.85
N LYS A 91 -45.57 -7.30 8.17
CA LYS A 91 -45.36 -6.17 7.24
C LYS A 91 -43.89 -6.01 6.86
N LYS A 92 -42.95 -6.16 7.81
CA LYS A 92 -41.51 -6.16 7.52
C LYS A 92 -41.10 -7.33 6.63
N MET A 93 -41.65 -8.53 6.87
CA MET A 93 -41.41 -9.70 6.02
C MET A 93 -41.96 -9.52 4.60
N ASP A 94 -43.16 -8.95 4.45
CA ASP A 94 -43.74 -8.61 3.15
C ASP A 94 -42.87 -7.59 2.39
N ASN A 95 -42.34 -6.61 3.12
CA ASN A 95 -41.43 -5.63 2.55
C ASN A 95 -40.10 -6.28 2.11
N LEU A 96 -39.53 -7.15 2.95
CA LEU A 96 -38.32 -7.90 2.60
C LEU A 96 -38.53 -8.73 1.33
N ILE A 97 -39.64 -9.46 1.22
CA ILE A 97 -39.97 -10.26 0.03
C ILE A 97 -40.07 -9.37 -1.20
N ARG A 98 -40.80 -8.25 -1.11
CA ARG A 98 -40.96 -7.31 -2.23
C ARG A 98 -39.63 -6.75 -2.71
N GLU A 99 -38.78 -6.32 -1.79
CA GLU A 99 -37.46 -5.78 -2.14
C GLU A 99 -36.56 -6.87 -2.73
N MET A 100 -36.59 -8.10 -2.20
CA MET A 100 -35.84 -9.21 -2.79
C MET A 100 -36.36 -9.57 -4.19
N GLU A 101 -37.67 -9.65 -4.41
CA GLU A 101 -38.26 -9.89 -5.73
C GLU A 101 -37.87 -8.82 -6.73
N ALA A 102 -37.91 -7.55 -6.32
CA ALA A 102 -37.50 -6.44 -7.16
C ALA A 102 -35.97 -6.43 -7.42
N ALA A 103 -35.17 -6.96 -6.48
CA ALA A 103 -33.72 -7.12 -6.66
C ALA A 103 -33.39 -8.24 -7.66
N TYR A 104 -34.19 -9.30 -7.74
CA TYR A 104 -33.97 -10.44 -8.65
C TYR A 104 -34.88 -10.47 -9.88
N ALA A 105 -35.69 -9.43 -10.10
CA ALA A 105 -36.47 -9.29 -11.31
C ALA A 105 -35.56 -9.24 -12.56
N PRO A 106 -36.05 -9.73 -13.73
CA PRO A 106 -35.33 -9.61 -14.99
C PRO A 106 -34.90 -8.17 -15.26
N VAL A 107 -33.69 -8.00 -15.81
CA VAL A 107 -33.12 -6.68 -16.15
C VAL A 107 -34.08 -5.93 -17.07
N ASN A 108 -34.59 -4.79 -16.60
CA ASN A 108 -35.48 -3.93 -17.38
C ASN A 108 -34.91 -2.50 -17.48
N LEU A 109 -34.16 -2.25 -18.56
CA LEU A 109 -33.58 -0.95 -18.84
C LEU A 109 -34.61 0.14 -19.16
N LYS A 110 -35.88 -0.19 -19.42
CA LYS A 110 -36.92 0.82 -19.66
C LYS A 110 -37.14 1.73 -18.44
N ASN A 111 -36.80 1.26 -17.24
CA ASN A 111 -36.86 2.08 -16.03
C ASN A 111 -35.89 3.27 -16.08
N LEU A 112 -34.84 3.20 -16.90
CA LEU A 112 -33.89 4.31 -17.09
C LEU A 112 -34.50 5.49 -17.85
N ASN A 113 -35.60 5.30 -18.57
CA ASN A 113 -36.26 6.36 -19.33
C ASN A 113 -36.62 7.57 -18.45
N ARG A 114 -36.91 7.35 -17.16
CA ARG A 114 -37.18 8.43 -16.20
C ARG A 114 -36.00 9.40 -16.06
N TYR A 115 -34.77 8.90 -16.13
CA TYR A 115 -33.55 9.70 -16.08
C TYR A 115 -33.19 10.28 -17.45
N VAL A 116 -33.33 9.48 -18.51
CA VAL A 116 -33.06 9.91 -19.90
C VAL A 116 -33.92 11.11 -20.29
N GLN A 117 -35.16 11.19 -19.81
CA GLN A 117 -36.05 12.33 -20.03
C GLN A 117 -35.55 13.64 -19.39
N GLN A 118 -34.70 13.56 -18.36
CA GLN A 118 -34.11 14.73 -17.69
C GLN A 118 -32.91 15.31 -18.46
N LEU A 119 -32.38 14.59 -19.44
CA LEU A 119 -31.26 15.04 -20.28
C LEU A 119 -31.76 16.04 -21.35
N PRO A 120 -30.93 17.02 -21.77
CA PRO A 120 -31.25 17.92 -22.88
C PRO A 120 -31.64 17.13 -24.15
N LYS A 121 -32.63 17.62 -24.90
CA LYS A 121 -33.21 16.89 -26.05
C LYS A 121 -32.20 16.67 -27.18
N ASP A 122 -31.28 17.60 -27.34
CA ASP A 122 -30.22 17.69 -28.34
C ASP A 122 -28.90 17.04 -27.89
N ALA A 123 -28.79 16.60 -26.63
CA ALA A 123 -27.57 15.96 -26.14
C ALA A 123 -27.31 14.62 -26.85
N ALA A 124 -26.12 14.47 -27.44
CA ALA A 124 -25.73 13.24 -28.15
C ALA A 124 -25.81 11.97 -27.27
N ILE A 125 -25.50 12.09 -25.98
CA ILE A 125 -25.61 10.99 -25.01
C ILE A 125 -27.06 10.51 -24.81
N ARG A 126 -28.05 11.41 -24.92
CA ARG A 126 -29.47 11.04 -24.83
C ARG A 126 -29.88 10.14 -25.99
N THR A 127 -29.42 10.45 -27.21
CA THR A 127 -29.68 9.62 -28.40
C THR A 127 -29.03 8.25 -28.27
N ARG A 128 -27.76 8.21 -27.84
CA ARG A 128 -27.03 6.95 -27.59
C ARG A 128 -27.71 6.08 -26.53
N LEU A 129 -28.13 6.66 -25.41
CA LEU A 129 -28.85 5.96 -24.34
C LEU A 129 -30.19 5.37 -24.84
N ASN A 130 -30.97 6.13 -25.60
CA ASN A 130 -32.22 5.61 -26.17
C ASN A 130 -31.97 4.42 -27.11
N ALA A 131 -30.96 4.51 -27.98
CA ALA A 131 -30.59 3.41 -28.86
C ALA A 131 -30.12 2.18 -28.05
N PHE A 132 -29.28 2.38 -27.04
CA PHE A 132 -28.82 1.32 -26.15
C PHE A 132 -29.98 0.62 -25.43
N ILE A 133 -30.92 1.37 -24.83
CA ILE A 133 -32.09 0.81 -24.14
C ILE A 133 -32.94 -0.05 -25.09
N GLN A 134 -33.07 0.36 -26.36
CA GLN A 134 -33.82 -0.38 -27.37
C GLN A 134 -33.10 -1.65 -27.85
N GLN A 135 -31.78 -1.60 -28.01
CA GLN A 135 -30.98 -2.70 -28.55
C GLN A 135 -30.62 -3.77 -27.52
N TYR A 136 -30.45 -3.39 -26.25
CA TYR A 136 -29.97 -4.29 -25.21
C TYR A 136 -30.78 -5.59 -25.04
N PRO A 137 -32.13 -5.60 -25.11
CA PRO A 137 -32.90 -6.84 -25.02
C PRO A 137 -32.60 -7.86 -26.13
N GLY A 138 -32.04 -7.42 -27.26
CA GLY A 138 -31.65 -8.27 -28.38
C GLY A 138 -30.26 -8.92 -28.26
N LEU A 139 -29.49 -8.60 -27.22
CA LEU A 139 -28.16 -9.17 -26.99
C LEU A 139 -28.26 -10.60 -26.46
N ALA A 140 -27.57 -11.52 -27.12
CA ALA A 140 -27.80 -12.96 -26.99
C ALA A 140 -27.11 -13.57 -25.76
N SER A 141 -25.98 -13.01 -25.32
CA SER A 141 -25.16 -13.59 -24.25
C SER A 141 -24.87 -12.60 -23.11
N PRO A 142 -24.60 -13.10 -21.88
CA PRO A 142 -24.09 -12.27 -20.78
C PRO A 142 -22.81 -11.52 -21.14
N ALA A 143 -21.96 -12.10 -22.00
CA ALA A 143 -20.73 -11.47 -22.48
C ALA A 143 -21.03 -10.21 -23.32
N GLU A 144 -21.92 -10.32 -24.31
CA GLU A 144 -22.34 -9.19 -25.14
C GLU A 144 -23.01 -8.10 -24.30
N ARG A 145 -23.87 -8.50 -23.35
CA ARG A 145 -24.54 -7.57 -22.43
C ARG A 145 -23.55 -6.84 -21.53
N ALA A 146 -22.61 -7.55 -20.91
CA ALA A 146 -21.57 -6.96 -20.06
C ALA A 146 -20.67 -6.00 -20.83
N ALA A 147 -20.23 -6.38 -22.04
CA ALA A 147 -19.42 -5.52 -22.89
C ALA A 147 -20.18 -4.22 -23.27
N SER A 148 -21.45 -4.35 -23.67
CA SER A 148 -22.30 -3.21 -24.03
C SER A 148 -22.57 -2.27 -22.84
N LEU A 149 -22.83 -2.82 -21.65
CA LEU A 149 -22.96 -2.04 -20.41
C LEU A 149 -21.69 -1.27 -20.08
N SER A 150 -20.53 -1.93 -20.12
CA SER A 150 -19.25 -1.29 -19.82
C SER A 150 -18.92 -0.14 -20.78
N ALA A 151 -19.28 -0.28 -22.07
CA ALA A 151 -19.14 0.77 -23.06
C ALA A 151 -20.07 1.95 -22.74
N MET A 152 -21.36 1.70 -22.48
CA MET A 152 -22.31 2.76 -22.16
C MET A 152 -21.96 3.49 -20.86
N MET A 153 -21.47 2.78 -19.84
CA MET A 153 -20.97 3.43 -18.62
C MET A 153 -19.80 4.37 -18.91
N TRP A 154 -18.87 3.98 -19.79
CA TRP A 154 -17.75 4.84 -20.18
C TRP A 154 -18.22 6.08 -20.96
N ASP A 155 -19.12 5.89 -21.93
CA ASP A 155 -19.77 7.00 -22.65
C ASP A 155 -20.44 7.98 -21.68
N ILE A 156 -21.10 7.48 -20.63
CA ILE A 156 -21.70 8.32 -19.59
C ILE A 156 -20.62 9.09 -18.83
N ARG A 157 -19.52 8.44 -18.41
CA ARG A 157 -18.42 9.09 -17.67
C ARG A 157 -17.88 10.27 -18.45
N GLU A 158 -17.51 10.07 -19.72
CA GLU A 158 -16.96 11.12 -20.59
C GLU A 158 -17.93 12.28 -20.79
N GLN A 159 -19.22 11.98 -20.91
CA GLN A 159 -20.23 13.01 -21.16
C GLN A 159 -20.64 13.75 -19.89
N THR A 160 -20.53 13.11 -18.71
CA THR A 160 -20.86 13.73 -17.43
C THR A 160 -19.88 14.85 -17.10
N SER A 161 -18.57 14.64 -17.28
CA SER A 161 -17.55 15.67 -17.01
C SER A 161 -17.71 16.92 -17.90
N ASN A 162 -18.31 16.76 -19.08
CA ASN A 162 -18.54 17.86 -20.03
C ASN A 162 -19.95 18.47 -19.92
N MET A 163 -20.79 17.99 -19.00
CA MET A 163 -22.18 18.41 -18.86
C MET A 163 -22.30 19.57 -17.87
N ASN A 164 -22.45 20.80 -18.37
CA ASN A 164 -22.63 21.99 -17.52
C ASN A 164 -24.09 22.14 -17.02
N ASN A 165 -24.68 21.07 -16.50
CA ASN A 165 -26.05 21.07 -16.00
C ASN A 165 -26.21 20.04 -14.88
N GLY A 166 -26.25 20.51 -13.63
CA GLY A 166 -26.29 19.64 -12.44
C GLY A 166 -27.47 18.65 -12.41
N ARG A 167 -28.62 18.99 -13.03
CA ARG A 167 -29.76 18.05 -13.15
C ARG A 167 -29.45 16.93 -14.16
N ALA A 168 -28.85 17.27 -15.29
CA ALA A 168 -28.45 16.29 -16.30
C ALA A 168 -27.30 15.42 -15.80
N CYS A 169 -26.32 16.00 -15.09
CA CYS A 169 -25.23 15.26 -14.44
C CYS A 169 -25.76 14.24 -13.43
N LEU A 170 -26.69 14.64 -12.57
CA LEU A 170 -27.31 13.73 -11.60
C LEU A 170 -28.00 12.56 -12.31
N ALA A 171 -28.80 12.85 -13.34
CA ALA A 171 -29.46 11.81 -14.13
C ALA A 171 -28.46 10.85 -14.81
N LEU A 172 -27.33 11.35 -15.30
CA LEU A 172 -26.26 10.51 -15.87
C LEU A 172 -25.59 9.63 -14.80
N ILE A 173 -25.31 10.18 -13.62
CA ILE A 173 -24.76 9.42 -12.48
C ILE A 173 -25.72 8.31 -12.04
N ASP A 174 -27.03 8.60 -11.96
CA ASP A 174 -28.04 7.62 -11.59
C ASP A 174 -28.15 6.49 -12.61
N ILE A 175 -28.10 6.84 -13.90
CA ILE A 175 -28.03 5.84 -14.97
C ILE A 175 -26.76 5.00 -14.80
N SER A 176 -25.60 5.63 -14.58
CA SER A 176 -24.31 4.94 -14.39
C SER A 176 -24.35 3.96 -13.21
N LEU A 177 -24.98 4.32 -12.09
CA LEU A 177 -25.17 3.44 -10.93
C LEU A 177 -26.08 2.25 -11.27
N ALA A 178 -27.20 2.50 -11.92
CA ALA A 178 -28.12 1.44 -12.33
C ALA A 178 -27.50 0.47 -13.35
N LEU A 179 -26.69 0.97 -14.29
CA LEU A 179 -25.95 0.13 -15.24
C LEU A 179 -24.88 -0.72 -14.54
N GLU A 180 -24.20 -0.19 -13.52
CA GLU A 180 -23.23 -0.95 -12.72
C GLU A 180 -23.89 -2.13 -12.02
N ASP A 181 -25.07 -1.94 -11.41
CA ASP A 181 -25.82 -3.01 -10.74
C ASP A 181 -26.24 -4.13 -11.72
N ILE A 182 -26.64 -3.74 -12.93
CA ILE A 182 -26.97 -4.70 -14.00
C ILE A 182 -25.70 -5.43 -14.45
N LEU A 183 -24.61 -4.69 -14.67
CA LEU A 183 -23.34 -5.27 -15.08
C LEU A 183 -22.79 -6.25 -14.04
N PHE A 184 -22.93 -5.95 -12.75
CA PHE A 184 -22.55 -6.86 -11.69
C PHE A 184 -23.25 -8.23 -11.88
N LYS A 185 -24.58 -8.24 -12.08
CA LYS A 185 -25.37 -9.46 -12.32
C LYS A 185 -24.94 -10.19 -13.59
N GLU A 186 -24.82 -9.50 -14.72
CA GLU A 186 -24.42 -10.10 -15.99
C GLU A 186 -23.00 -10.67 -15.92
N SER A 187 -22.09 -9.98 -15.22
CA SER A 187 -20.71 -10.43 -15.02
C SER A 187 -20.61 -11.68 -14.15
N THR A 188 -21.51 -11.85 -13.17
CA THR A 188 -21.61 -13.09 -12.39
C THR A 188 -22.16 -14.24 -13.24
N ALA A 189 -23.12 -13.96 -14.12
CA ALA A 189 -23.68 -14.95 -15.05
C ALA A 189 -22.69 -15.35 -16.16
N TRP A 190 -21.75 -14.47 -16.53
CA TRP A 190 -20.72 -14.76 -17.52
C TRP A 190 -19.65 -15.71 -16.97
N GLN A 191 -19.72 -16.99 -17.35
CA GLN A 191 -18.76 -18.04 -16.99
C GLN A 191 -17.84 -18.37 -18.17
N PRO A 192 -16.68 -17.68 -18.31
CA PRO A 192 -15.79 -17.88 -19.45
C PRO A 192 -15.23 -19.30 -19.50
N GLN A 193 -15.33 -19.95 -20.67
CA GLN A 193 -14.81 -21.31 -20.90
C GLN A 193 -13.42 -21.30 -21.54
N LYS A 194 -13.06 -20.17 -22.18
CA LYS A 194 -11.79 -19.99 -22.89
C LYS A 194 -11.01 -18.81 -22.32
N ALA A 195 -9.68 -18.86 -22.43
CA ALA A 195 -8.81 -17.76 -22.03
C ALA A 195 -9.18 -16.45 -22.76
N GLU A 196 -9.56 -16.52 -24.04
CA GLU A 196 -10.02 -15.35 -24.80
C GLU A 196 -11.27 -14.70 -24.18
N GLU A 197 -12.25 -15.50 -23.77
CA GLU A 197 -13.47 -15.00 -23.11
C GLU A 197 -13.15 -14.39 -21.74
N LEU A 198 -12.20 -14.98 -21.00
CA LEU A 198 -11.74 -14.45 -19.73
C LEU A 198 -11.03 -13.09 -19.90
N LEU A 199 -10.19 -12.96 -20.91
CA LEU A 199 -9.53 -11.69 -21.26
C LEU A 199 -10.56 -10.62 -21.66
N GLN A 200 -11.59 -10.99 -22.44
CA GLN A 200 -12.69 -10.08 -22.80
C GLN A 200 -13.50 -9.64 -21.56
N LYS A 201 -13.71 -10.56 -20.61
CA LYS A 201 -14.38 -10.25 -19.34
C LYS A 201 -13.57 -9.26 -18.51
N ILE A 202 -12.26 -9.48 -18.37
CA ILE A 202 -11.35 -8.56 -17.68
C ILE A 202 -11.35 -7.19 -18.34
N SER A 203 -11.26 -7.12 -19.67
CA SER A 203 -11.32 -5.87 -20.44
C SER A 203 -12.61 -5.08 -20.17
N SER A 204 -13.76 -5.75 -20.25
CA SER A 204 -15.08 -5.14 -20.02
C SER A 204 -15.23 -4.61 -18.58
N LEU A 205 -14.82 -5.42 -17.59
CA LEU A 205 -14.91 -5.03 -16.19
C LEU A 205 -13.88 -3.94 -15.82
N SER A 206 -12.72 -3.92 -16.46
CA SER A 206 -11.73 -2.85 -16.28
C SER A 206 -12.24 -1.51 -16.79
N ARG A 207 -12.89 -1.50 -17.98
CA ARG A 207 -13.56 -0.30 -18.50
C ARG A 207 -14.66 0.17 -17.56
N ALA A 208 -15.47 -0.75 -17.05
CA ALA A 208 -16.53 -0.40 -16.10
C ALA A 208 -15.99 0.14 -14.78
N ALA A 209 -14.87 -0.39 -14.27
CA ALA A 209 -14.22 0.12 -13.07
C ALA A 209 -13.76 1.58 -13.28
N ALA A 210 -13.11 1.88 -14.40
CA ALA A 210 -12.75 3.25 -14.77
C ALA A 210 -13.99 4.17 -14.90
N ALA A 211 -15.05 3.70 -15.59
CA ALA A 211 -16.29 4.45 -15.74
C ALA A 211 -17.01 4.75 -14.41
N ALA A 212 -16.89 3.83 -13.44
CA ALA A 212 -17.43 3.98 -12.10
C ALA A 212 -16.57 4.88 -11.18
N GLY A 213 -15.42 5.37 -11.67
CA GLY A 213 -14.52 6.26 -10.94
C GLY A 213 -13.51 5.54 -10.06
N PHE A 214 -13.39 4.21 -10.13
CA PHE A 214 -12.37 3.50 -9.36
C PHE A 214 -10.96 3.80 -9.87
N LEU A 215 -10.83 4.24 -11.11
CA LEU A 215 -9.60 4.78 -11.67
C LEU A 215 -9.86 6.21 -12.12
N GLU A 216 -8.86 7.06 -11.99
CA GLU A 216 -8.90 8.38 -12.60
C GLU A 216 -8.85 8.28 -14.13
N GLU A 217 -9.39 9.30 -14.80
CA GLU A 217 -9.49 9.28 -16.26
C GLU A 217 -8.10 9.23 -16.92
N TRP A 218 -7.13 9.96 -16.37
CA TRP A 218 -5.76 9.93 -16.86
C TRP A 218 -5.08 8.56 -16.64
N GLU A 219 -5.39 7.86 -15.54
CA GLU A 219 -4.87 6.50 -15.28
C GLU A 219 -5.39 5.55 -16.34
N TRP A 220 -6.71 5.59 -16.59
CA TRP A 220 -7.34 4.78 -17.61
C TRP A 220 -6.80 5.07 -19.00
N GLN A 221 -6.63 6.33 -19.38
CA GLN A 221 -6.06 6.72 -20.68
C GLN A 221 -4.65 6.14 -20.91
N LYS A 222 -3.85 5.95 -19.85
CA LYS A 222 -2.51 5.36 -19.96
C LYS A 222 -2.52 3.85 -20.20
N ILE A 223 -3.55 3.13 -19.75
CA ILE A 223 -3.58 1.66 -19.78
C ILE A 223 -4.67 1.07 -20.70
N SER A 224 -5.63 1.87 -21.12
CA SER A 224 -6.83 1.41 -21.83
C SER A 224 -6.50 0.74 -23.15
N GLY A 225 -5.55 1.25 -23.93
CA GLY A 225 -5.17 0.66 -25.22
C GLY A 225 -4.82 -0.83 -25.10
N PRO A 226 -3.80 -1.20 -24.31
CA PRO A 226 -3.45 -2.60 -24.05
C PRO A 226 -4.56 -3.42 -23.36
N VAL A 227 -5.29 -2.85 -22.40
CA VAL A 227 -6.34 -3.57 -21.65
C VAL A 227 -7.56 -3.88 -22.54
N LEU A 228 -7.91 -2.94 -23.43
CA LEU A 228 -9.03 -3.06 -24.37
C LEU A 228 -8.71 -3.88 -25.62
N ALA A 229 -7.42 -4.12 -25.89
CA ALA A 229 -6.95 -4.98 -26.97
C ALA A 229 -6.26 -6.24 -26.41
N PRO A 230 -7.00 -7.14 -25.71
CA PRO A 230 -6.41 -8.38 -25.23
C PRO A 230 -5.86 -9.22 -26.39
N PRO A 231 -4.81 -10.02 -26.16
CA PRO A 231 -4.29 -10.95 -27.15
C PRO A 231 -5.40 -11.84 -27.76
N ARG A 232 -5.36 -12.05 -29.08
CA ARG A 232 -6.38 -12.84 -29.80
C ARG A 232 -5.80 -14.14 -30.33
N ARG A 233 -6.57 -15.23 -30.19
CA ARG A 233 -6.31 -16.62 -30.65
C ARG A 233 -5.03 -17.29 -30.12
N GLU A 234 -3.88 -16.65 -30.26
CA GLU A 234 -2.58 -17.11 -29.76
C GLU A 234 -1.85 -15.97 -29.05
N ALA A 235 -1.17 -16.28 -27.95
CA ALA A 235 -0.44 -15.29 -27.18
C ALA A 235 0.82 -15.91 -26.57
N SER A 236 1.95 -15.20 -26.65
CA SER A 236 3.13 -15.61 -25.90
C SER A 236 2.87 -15.50 -24.40
N LEU A 237 3.53 -16.36 -23.61
CA LEU A 237 3.46 -16.28 -22.14
C LEU A 237 3.88 -14.89 -21.62
N LYS A 238 4.82 -14.24 -22.30
CA LYS A 238 5.23 -12.85 -21.99
C LYS A 238 4.08 -11.87 -22.18
N ALA A 239 3.37 -11.93 -23.30
CA ALA A 239 2.24 -11.06 -23.58
C ALA A 239 1.08 -11.28 -22.59
N LEU A 240 0.79 -12.54 -22.23
CA LEU A 240 -0.22 -12.86 -21.22
C LEU A 240 0.16 -12.34 -19.83
N ASN A 241 1.42 -12.48 -19.42
CA ASN A 241 1.88 -11.91 -18.16
C ASN A 241 1.83 -10.37 -18.17
N GLN A 242 2.19 -9.72 -19.27
CA GLN A 242 2.06 -8.27 -19.40
C GLN A 242 0.60 -7.81 -19.27
N TYR A 243 -0.34 -8.54 -19.90
CA TYR A 243 -1.77 -8.27 -19.75
C TYR A 243 -2.25 -8.48 -18.31
N LEU A 244 -1.84 -9.58 -17.67
CA LEU A 244 -2.17 -9.89 -16.27
C LEU A 244 -1.69 -8.78 -15.33
N GLU A 245 -0.46 -8.31 -15.49
CA GLU A 245 0.10 -7.22 -14.68
C GLU A 245 -0.68 -5.91 -14.84
N LEU A 246 -1.09 -5.57 -16.06
CA LEU A 246 -1.95 -4.41 -16.29
C LEU A 246 -3.32 -4.57 -15.64
N ALA A 247 -3.94 -5.74 -15.78
CA ALA A 247 -5.25 -6.00 -15.18
C ALA A 247 -5.20 -6.01 -13.64
N ARG A 248 -4.12 -6.52 -13.04
CA ARG A 248 -3.87 -6.43 -11.59
C ARG A 248 -3.80 -4.97 -11.13
N ARG A 249 -3.07 -4.11 -11.85
CA ARG A 249 -2.99 -2.68 -11.54
C ARG A 249 -4.36 -2.02 -11.51
N VAL A 250 -5.27 -2.38 -12.43
CA VAL A 250 -6.65 -1.87 -12.42
C VAL A 250 -7.36 -2.22 -11.10
N VAL A 251 -7.22 -3.47 -10.63
CA VAL A 251 -7.82 -3.92 -9.36
C VAL A 251 -7.17 -3.21 -8.17
N GLU A 252 -5.86 -3.09 -8.17
CA GLU A 252 -5.09 -2.45 -7.09
C GLU A 252 -5.41 -0.96 -6.98
N TRP A 253 -5.38 -0.21 -8.08
CA TRP A 253 -5.77 1.20 -8.10
C TRP A 253 -7.23 1.38 -7.72
N GLY A 254 -8.11 0.51 -8.24
CA GLY A 254 -9.53 0.55 -7.91
C GLY A 254 -9.83 0.34 -6.43
N THR A 255 -9.18 -0.64 -5.80
CA THR A 255 -9.29 -0.86 -4.36
C THR A 255 -8.61 0.24 -3.55
N GLY A 256 -7.49 0.77 -4.05
CA GLY A 256 -6.76 1.90 -3.47
C GLY A 256 -7.57 3.20 -3.45
N MET A 257 -8.39 3.46 -4.48
CA MET A 257 -9.25 4.65 -4.59
C MET A 257 -10.22 4.76 -3.41
N GLY A 258 -10.87 3.65 -3.04
CA GLY A 258 -11.73 3.61 -1.85
C GLY A 258 -10.97 4.00 -0.58
N ARG A 259 -9.75 3.50 -0.41
CA ARG A 259 -8.90 3.85 0.74
C ARG A 259 -8.43 5.29 0.70
N ALA A 260 -8.08 5.83 -0.47
CA ALA A 260 -7.65 7.22 -0.62
C ALA A 260 -8.77 8.20 -0.24
N VAL A 261 -10.02 7.90 -0.60
CA VAL A 261 -11.16 8.77 -0.34
C VAL A 261 -11.73 8.61 1.06
N TYR A 262 -11.80 7.39 1.59
CA TYR A 262 -12.46 7.11 2.88
C TYR A 262 -11.51 6.75 4.03
N GLY A 263 -10.22 6.53 3.78
CA GLY A 263 -9.29 5.97 4.77
C GLY A 263 -9.20 6.77 6.07
N ASP A 264 -9.01 8.08 5.96
CA ASP A 264 -8.90 8.96 7.13
C ASP A 264 -10.21 9.00 7.93
N VAL A 265 -11.34 9.01 7.23
CA VAL A 265 -12.68 8.99 7.83
C VAL A 265 -12.91 7.67 8.55
N ILE A 266 -12.56 6.54 7.93
CA ILE A 266 -12.71 5.21 8.55
C ILE A 266 -11.84 5.08 9.79
N ASN A 267 -10.60 5.59 9.77
CA ASN A 267 -9.73 5.58 10.94
C ASN A 267 -10.30 6.45 12.07
N LEU A 268 -10.85 7.62 11.74
CA LEU A 268 -11.50 8.51 12.70
C LEU A 268 -12.69 7.82 13.39
N TYR A 269 -13.61 7.24 12.62
CA TYR A 269 -14.79 6.57 13.17
C TYR A 269 -14.46 5.22 13.82
N GLY A 270 -13.47 4.48 13.30
CA GLY A 270 -13.03 3.19 13.80
C GLY A 270 -12.47 3.24 15.23
N GLY A 271 -12.05 4.41 15.71
CA GLY A 271 -11.65 4.62 17.10
C GLY A 271 -12.78 4.45 18.12
N PHE A 272 -14.04 4.58 17.71
CA PHE A 272 -15.20 4.42 18.61
C PHE A 272 -16.34 3.55 18.04
N GLU A 273 -16.35 3.27 16.73
CA GLU A 273 -17.27 2.35 16.07
C GLU A 273 -16.49 1.34 15.21
N PRO A 274 -16.11 0.18 15.77
CA PRO A 274 -15.29 -0.82 15.07
C PRO A 274 -15.91 -1.36 13.76
N VAL A 275 -17.24 -1.26 13.57
CA VAL A 275 -17.88 -1.69 12.31
C VAL A 275 -17.47 -0.79 11.13
N ALA A 276 -16.99 0.44 11.39
CA ALA A 276 -16.50 1.34 10.35
C ALA A 276 -15.35 0.72 9.52
N TYR A 277 -14.52 -0.14 10.11
CA TYR A 277 -13.44 -0.82 9.39
C TYR A 277 -13.94 -1.75 8.27
N GLY A 278 -15.18 -2.24 8.37
CA GLY A 278 -15.80 -3.09 7.34
C GLY A 278 -16.28 -2.33 6.10
N PHE A 279 -16.34 -0.99 6.15
CA PHE A 279 -16.94 -0.17 5.09
C PHE A 279 -16.28 -0.37 3.72
N LEU A 280 -14.94 -0.39 3.65
CA LEU A 280 -14.23 -0.55 2.36
C LEU A 280 -14.48 -1.92 1.74
N ASP A 281 -14.49 -2.97 2.56
CA ASP A 281 -14.74 -4.33 2.08
C ASP A 281 -16.17 -4.46 1.53
N ASP A 282 -17.15 -3.87 2.21
CA ASP A 282 -18.53 -3.79 1.71
C ASP A 282 -18.62 -3.04 0.38
N ARG A 283 -17.88 -1.92 0.21
CA ARG A 283 -17.84 -1.15 -1.04
C ARG A 283 -17.24 -1.93 -2.19
N ILE A 284 -16.12 -2.60 -1.94
CA ILE A 284 -15.42 -3.40 -2.96
C ILE A 284 -16.30 -4.58 -3.38
N ARG A 285 -16.88 -5.31 -2.41
CA ARG A 285 -17.74 -6.48 -2.68
C ARG A 285 -19.03 -6.12 -3.40
N GLY A 286 -19.56 -4.92 -3.17
CA GLY A 286 -20.77 -4.40 -3.82
C GLY A 286 -20.51 -3.65 -5.14
N SER A 287 -19.37 -3.89 -5.78
CA SER A 287 -18.96 -3.18 -7.00
C SER A 287 -18.40 -4.13 -8.07
N VAL A 288 -18.18 -3.59 -9.27
CA VAL A 288 -17.53 -4.31 -10.38
C VAL A 288 -16.10 -4.77 -10.09
N LEU A 289 -15.46 -4.25 -9.04
CA LEU A 289 -14.11 -4.68 -8.63
C LEU A 289 -14.06 -6.13 -8.15
N LEU A 290 -15.13 -6.63 -7.52
CA LEU A 290 -15.17 -8.03 -7.07
C LEU A 290 -15.11 -9.02 -8.24
N PRO A 291 -16.03 -9.00 -9.23
CA PRO A 291 -15.95 -9.89 -10.37
C PRO A 291 -14.71 -9.62 -11.24
N LEU A 292 -14.18 -8.39 -11.26
CA LEU A 292 -12.91 -8.08 -11.93
C LEU A 292 -11.74 -8.81 -11.27
N GLY A 293 -11.56 -8.65 -9.95
CA GLY A 293 -10.50 -9.29 -9.18
C GLY A 293 -10.56 -10.82 -9.29
N GLN A 294 -11.76 -11.40 -9.23
CA GLN A 294 -11.94 -12.84 -9.46
C GLN A 294 -11.50 -13.27 -10.86
N SER A 295 -11.86 -12.50 -11.90
CA SER A 295 -11.48 -12.82 -13.28
C SER A 295 -9.96 -12.69 -13.50
N VAL A 296 -9.34 -11.66 -12.91
CA VAL A 296 -7.88 -11.47 -12.93
C VAL A 296 -7.16 -12.61 -12.21
N GLY A 297 -7.66 -13.06 -11.06
CA GLY A 297 -7.15 -14.23 -10.36
C GLY A 297 -7.24 -15.51 -11.20
N GLN A 298 -8.39 -15.75 -11.84
CA GLN A 298 -8.57 -16.88 -12.76
C GLN A 298 -7.56 -16.86 -13.92
N LEU A 299 -7.24 -15.67 -14.45
CA LEU A 299 -6.25 -15.52 -15.52
C LEU A 299 -4.85 -15.83 -15.00
N GLY A 300 -4.51 -15.35 -13.80
CA GLY A 300 -3.25 -15.67 -13.14
C GLY A 300 -3.08 -17.17 -12.91
N ASP A 301 -4.12 -17.85 -12.42
CA ASP A 301 -4.14 -19.30 -12.24
C ASP A 301 -3.97 -20.03 -13.58
N PHE A 302 -4.65 -19.58 -14.63
CA PHE A 302 -4.50 -20.13 -15.98
C PHE A 302 -3.06 -20.01 -16.48
N ILE A 303 -2.47 -18.81 -16.41
CA ILE A 303 -1.09 -18.54 -16.84
C ILE A 303 -0.10 -19.41 -16.06
N ALA A 304 -0.24 -19.45 -14.74
CA ALA A 304 0.62 -20.24 -13.85
C ALA A 304 0.61 -21.74 -14.19
N ARG A 305 -0.57 -22.31 -14.48
CA ARG A 305 -0.71 -23.71 -14.92
C ARG A 305 -0.01 -23.95 -16.26
N GLN A 306 -0.14 -23.02 -17.21
CA GLN A 306 0.48 -23.15 -18.54
C GLN A 306 1.99 -22.92 -18.51
N SER A 307 2.50 -22.14 -17.56
CA SER A 307 3.93 -21.82 -17.45
C SER A 307 4.71 -22.71 -16.50
N ALA A 308 4.06 -23.59 -15.75
CA ALA A 308 4.66 -24.30 -14.60
C ALA A 308 5.38 -23.35 -13.61
N LEU A 309 4.93 -22.09 -13.52
CA LEU A 309 5.46 -21.05 -12.62
C LEU A 309 4.38 -20.68 -11.59
N SER A 310 3.78 -21.68 -10.95
CA SER A 310 2.78 -21.46 -9.92
C SER A 310 3.45 -21.12 -8.59
N ASN A 311 2.86 -20.16 -7.89
CA ASN A 311 3.08 -20.05 -6.45
C ASN A 311 2.66 -21.37 -5.79
N GLU A 312 3.39 -21.77 -4.75
CA GLU A 312 3.06 -22.93 -3.93
C GLU A 312 3.08 -22.48 -2.48
N VAL A 313 2.02 -21.81 -2.05
CA VAL A 313 1.89 -21.22 -0.72
C VAL A 313 0.92 -22.05 0.11
N MET A 314 1.47 -22.91 0.94
CA MET A 314 0.74 -23.83 1.82
C MET A 314 -0.31 -24.61 1.02
N ASN A 315 -1.56 -24.65 1.50
CA ASN A 315 -2.71 -25.20 0.78
C ASN A 315 -3.82 -24.14 0.61
N ILE A 316 -3.45 -22.86 0.48
CA ILE A 316 -4.45 -21.78 0.38
C ILE A 316 -4.96 -21.61 -1.06
N SER A 317 -6.17 -21.07 -1.21
CA SER A 317 -6.73 -20.70 -2.51
C SER A 317 -6.20 -19.32 -2.97
N ASN A 318 -6.46 -18.96 -4.23
CA ASN A 318 -6.09 -17.66 -4.82
C ASN A 318 -4.60 -17.32 -4.70
N GLN A 319 -3.73 -18.33 -4.87
CA GLN A 319 -2.28 -18.12 -4.79
C GLN A 319 -1.75 -17.26 -5.93
N SER A 320 -2.48 -17.12 -7.05
CA SER A 320 -2.15 -16.18 -8.11
C SER A 320 -2.20 -14.71 -7.69
N HIS A 321 -2.81 -14.36 -6.55
CA HIS A 321 -2.76 -13.00 -6.03
C HIS A 321 -1.46 -12.72 -5.24
N ILE A 322 -0.62 -13.74 -5.05
CA ILE A 322 0.65 -13.62 -4.37
C ILE A 322 1.72 -13.22 -5.39
N ARG A 323 2.52 -12.21 -5.04
CA ARG A 323 3.58 -11.73 -5.90
C ARG A 323 4.85 -11.52 -5.10
N GLY A 324 5.89 -12.25 -5.46
CA GLY A 324 7.23 -12.00 -4.95
C GLY A 324 7.76 -10.64 -5.39
N LEU A 325 8.29 -9.88 -4.44
CA LEU A 325 8.92 -8.58 -4.64
C LEU A 325 10.45 -8.70 -4.61
N ASN A 326 10.98 -9.18 -3.48
CA ASN A 326 12.42 -9.35 -3.29
C ASN A 326 12.73 -10.85 -3.20
N PRO A 327 13.66 -11.36 -4.02
CA PRO A 327 14.04 -12.76 -3.98
C PRO A 327 14.84 -13.08 -2.72
N GLY A 328 14.72 -14.32 -2.25
CA GLY A 328 15.39 -14.81 -1.06
C GLY A 328 14.74 -16.09 -0.56
N TYR A 329 15.28 -16.65 0.52
CA TYR A 329 14.66 -17.76 1.21
C TYR A 329 14.88 -17.64 2.72
N ALA A 330 13.94 -18.19 3.47
CA ALA A 330 13.86 -18.13 4.91
C ALA A 330 13.22 -19.40 5.46
N PHE A 331 13.58 -19.74 6.68
CA PHE A 331 12.94 -20.81 7.44
C PHE A 331 12.72 -20.31 8.86
N GLY A 332 11.48 -20.33 9.31
CA GLY A 332 11.09 -19.71 10.58
C GLY A 332 9.65 -19.97 10.94
N GLU A 333 9.26 -19.54 12.14
CA GLU A 333 7.86 -19.58 12.57
C GLU A 333 7.05 -18.51 11.80
N LEU A 334 5.89 -18.91 11.26
CA LEU A 334 4.96 -18.04 10.57
C LEU A 334 4.11 -17.25 11.56
N VAL A 335 4.16 -15.93 11.50
CA VAL A 335 3.36 -15.02 12.33
C VAL A 335 2.41 -14.24 11.42
N VAL A 336 1.10 -14.44 11.60
CA VAL A 336 0.05 -13.81 10.79
C VAL A 336 -0.76 -12.88 11.67
N VAL A 337 -0.64 -11.56 11.44
CA VAL A 337 -1.31 -10.53 12.25
C VAL A 337 -1.86 -9.42 11.35
N ASP A 338 -2.92 -8.75 11.80
CA ASP A 338 -3.50 -7.63 11.06
C ASP A 338 -2.57 -6.43 11.04
N GLU A 339 -2.17 -5.97 12.23
CA GLU A 339 -1.30 -4.82 12.39
C GLU A 339 -0.23 -5.11 13.43
N LEU A 340 0.96 -4.56 13.18
CA LEU A 340 2.03 -4.45 14.18
C LEU A 340 2.09 -2.99 14.60
N GLN A 341 1.93 -2.72 15.90
CA GLN A 341 2.18 -1.39 16.45
C GLN A 341 3.67 -1.03 16.31
N GLU A 342 4.00 0.27 16.20
CA GLU A 342 5.38 0.72 15.88
C GLU A 342 6.45 0.15 16.84
N ASP A 343 6.14 -0.04 18.12
CA ASP A 343 7.06 -0.54 19.14
C ASP A 343 6.92 -2.05 19.43
N THR A 344 6.13 -2.78 18.64
CA THR A 344 5.94 -4.22 18.86
C THR A 344 7.27 -4.95 18.66
N PRO A 345 7.75 -5.72 19.65
CA PRO A 345 8.95 -6.54 19.47
C PRO A 345 8.72 -7.56 18.36
N VAL A 346 9.60 -7.57 17.35
CA VAL A 346 9.62 -8.57 16.28
C VAL A 346 10.87 -9.44 16.40
N ASP A 347 10.71 -10.71 16.04
CA ASP A 347 11.75 -11.71 16.10
C ASP A 347 12.44 -11.84 14.73
N LYS A 348 13.77 -11.77 14.72
CA LYS A 348 14.59 -11.81 13.50
C LYS A 348 14.51 -13.14 12.77
N ASP A 349 14.14 -14.21 13.47
CA ASP A 349 14.10 -15.58 12.94
C ASP A 349 12.68 -16.00 12.50
N LYS A 350 11.70 -15.09 12.56
CA LYS A 350 10.30 -15.34 12.19
C LYS A 350 9.91 -14.71 10.84
N ILE A 351 8.88 -15.29 10.23
CA ILE A 351 8.32 -14.85 8.95
C ILE A 351 6.96 -14.19 9.22
N TYR A 352 6.81 -12.92 8.83
CA TYR A 352 5.63 -12.12 9.17
C TYR A 352 4.72 -11.91 7.96
N VAL A 353 3.43 -12.22 8.11
CA VAL A 353 2.36 -11.91 7.14
C VAL A 353 1.45 -10.86 7.77
N ILE A 354 1.46 -9.64 7.22
CA ILE A 354 0.83 -8.47 7.85
C ILE A 354 0.00 -7.65 6.87
N ASN A 355 -1.07 -7.01 7.32
CA ASN A 355 -1.87 -6.16 6.45
C ASN A 355 -1.05 -4.91 6.05
N ARG A 356 -0.55 -4.19 7.08
CA ARG A 356 0.27 -2.99 6.92
C ARG A 356 1.57 -3.11 7.74
N PRO A 357 2.76 -2.98 7.11
CA PRO A 357 4.01 -2.94 7.84
C PRO A 357 4.17 -1.61 8.60
N PRO A 358 4.67 -1.62 9.85
CA PRO A 358 4.99 -0.39 10.57
C PRO A 358 6.21 0.29 9.94
N SER A 359 6.27 1.62 10.06
CA SER A 359 7.37 2.42 9.52
C SER A 359 8.73 2.04 10.13
N GLY A 360 8.72 1.51 11.35
CA GLY A 360 9.85 1.12 12.19
C GLY A 360 10.23 -0.37 12.19
N LEU A 361 9.68 -1.19 11.30
CA LEU A 361 9.90 -2.65 11.33
C LEU A 361 11.39 -3.00 11.39
N LYS A 362 11.80 -3.78 12.40
CA LYS A 362 13.17 -4.32 12.53
C LYS A 362 13.36 -5.48 11.52
N PRO A 363 14.59 -5.86 11.14
CA PRO A 363 14.82 -6.98 10.22
C PRO A 363 14.21 -8.29 10.74
N VAL A 364 13.53 -9.02 9.86
CA VAL A 364 12.90 -10.32 10.12
C VAL A 364 13.33 -11.33 9.05
N ALA A 365 13.02 -12.61 9.23
CA ALA A 365 13.46 -13.66 8.30
C ALA A 365 12.74 -13.57 6.95
N GLY A 366 11.46 -13.18 6.94
CA GLY A 366 10.67 -13.01 5.71
C GLY A 366 9.44 -12.14 5.93
N ILE A 367 8.95 -11.50 4.87
CA ILE A 367 7.84 -10.53 4.94
C ILE A 367 6.80 -10.85 3.86
N ALA A 368 5.51 -10.83 4.20
CA ALA A 368 4.42 -10.81 3.24
C ALA A 368 3.38 -9.75 3.63
N THR A 369 2.94 -8.91 2.68
CA THR A 369 2.07 -7.74 2.98
C THR A 369 0.82 -7.65 2.09
N VAL A 370 -0.32 -7.21 2.64
CA VAL A 370 -1.59 -7.14 1.87
C VAL A 370 -1.63 -5.99 0.88
N SER A 371 -0.97 -4.89 1.19
CA SER A 371 -0.77 -3.79 0.27
C SER A 371 0.69 -3.70 -0.14
N GLU A 372 0.96 -3.55 -1.43
CA GLU A 372 2.22 -2.99 -1.91
C GLU A 372 2.34 -1.60 -1.26
N GLY A 373 3.07 -1.51 -0.14
CA GLY A 373 3.71 -0.25 0.15
C GLY A 373 4.50 0.12 -1.10
N ASN A 374 4.37 1.36 -1.57
CA ASN A 374 5.04 1.88 -2.78
C ASN A 374 6.44 1.25 -2.94
N LEU A 375 6.91 0.93 -4.16
CA LEU A 375 8.22 0.28 -4.42
C LEU A 375 9.42 0.98 -3.73
N VAL A 376 9.25 2.25 -3.36
CA VAL A 376 10.18 3.09 -2.58
C VAL A 376 9.91 3.12 -1.06
N SER A 377 9.02 2.28 -0.55
CA SER A 377 8.73 2.12 0.88
C SER A 377 10.00 1.69 1.60
N HIS A 378 10.31 2.31 2.74
CA HIS A 378 11.52 2.03 3.51
C HIS A 378 11.69 0.53 3.79
N VAL A 379 10.60 -0.16 4.14
CA VAL A 379 10.64 -1.62 4.40
C VAL A 379 11.01 -2.41 3.15
N GLN A 380 10.56 -1.98 1.96
CA GLN A 380 10.84 -2.65 0.69
C GLN A 380 12.30 -2.50 0.26
N LEU A 381 12.84 -1.27 0.38
CA LEU A 381 14.24 -0.98 0.09
C LEU A 381 15.18 -1.70 1.05
N LEU A 382 14.86 -1.68 2.34
CA LEU A 382 15.64 -2.33 3.38
C LEU A 382 15.62 -3.86 3.25
N ALA A 383 14.45 -4.46 2.98
CA ALA A 383 14.34 -5.90 2.74
C ALA A 383 15.18 -6.36 1.54
N ARG A 384 15.24 -5.55 0.47
CA ARG A 384 16.06 -5.83 -0.72
C ARG A 384 17.55 -5.88 -0.38
N ASN A 385 18.04 -4.93 0.42
CA ASN A 385 19.47 -4.86 0.79
C ASN A 385 19.92 -6.06 1.62
N LEU A 386 19.05 -6.57 2.49
CA LEU A 386 19.38 -7.72 3.35
C LEU A 386 19.03 -9.08 2.74
N GLY A 387 18.55 -9.11 1.49
CA GLY A 387 18.10 -10.34 0.85
C GLY A 387 16.92 -11.02 1.58
N ILE A 388 16.12 -10.24 2.31
CA ILE A 388 14.94 -10.75 3.02
C ILE A 388 13.87 -11.05 1.96
N PRO A 389 13.42 -12.31 1.81
CA PRO A 389 12.35 -12.64 0.89
C PRO A 389 11.08 -11.85 1.24
N ASN A 390 10.49 -11.22 0.23
CA ASN A 390 9.31 -10.40 0.40
C ASN A 390 8.25 -10.67 -0.67
N ALA A 391 6.97 -10.69 -0.29
CA ALA A 391 5.86 -10.81 -1.21
C ALA A 391 4.67 -9.90 -0.86
N VAL A 392 3.87 -9.58 -1.87
CA VAL A 392 2.51 -9.07 -1.70
C VAL A 392 1.55 -10.26 -1.68
N VAL A 393 0.55 -10.19 -0.82
CA VAL A 393 -0.56 -11.15 -0.71
C VAL A 393 -1.88 -10.39 -0.77
N SER A 394 -3.01 -11.02 -1.07
CA SER A 394 -4.32 -10.37 -0.89
C SER A 394 -4.82 -10.47 0.55
N LEU A 395 -5.81 -9.65 0.92
CA LEU A 395 -6.46 -9.75 2.23
C LEU A 395 -7.01 -11.16 2.48
N GLN A 396 -7.57 -11.79 1.44
CA GLN A 396 -8.06 -13.16 1.51
C GLN A 396 -6.94 -14.18 1.74
N ASN A 397 -5.76 -13.98 1.15
CA ASN A 397 -4.62 -14.85 1.41
C ASN A 397 -4.14 -14.70 2.87
N LEU A 398 -4.10 -13.47 3.40
CA LEU A 398 -3.77 -13.23 4.81
C LEU A 398 -4.73 -13.97 5.74
N GLU A 399 -6.04 -13.85 5.52
CA GLU A 399 -7.05 -14.61 6.28
C GLU A 399 -6.84 -16.13 6.19
N SER A 400 -6.56 -16.63 4.97
CA SER A 400 -6.33 -18.05 4.74
C SER A 400 -5.04 -18.55 5.41
N LEU A 401 -4.04 -17.68 5.57
CA LEU A 401 -2.77 -18.02 6.21
C LEU A 401 -2.87 -18.07 7.74
N ARG A 402 -3.90 -17.45 8.36
CA ARG A 402 -4.08 -17.47 9.83
C ARG A 402 -4.16 -18.87 10.42
N SER A 403 -4.72 -19.84 9.70
CA SER A 403 -4.79 -21.23 10.17
C SER A 403 -3.41 -21.90 10.31
N PHE A 404 -2.37 -21.29 9.74
CA PHE A 404 -0.99 -21.78 9.81
C PHE A 404 -0.11 -20.93 10.75
N ASN A 405 -0.69 -19.96 11.45
CA ASN A 405 0.02 -19.13 12.43
C ASN A 405 0.68 -20.00 13.51
N GLY A 406 1.94 -19.69 13.85
CA GLY A 406 2.76 -20.43 14.82
C GLY A 406 3.46 -21.67 14.24
N GLN A 407 3.25 -22.03 12.97
CA GLN A 407 3.93 -23.17 12.35
C GLN A 407 5.29 -22.78 11.79
N LYS A 408 6.27 -23.69 11.85
CA LYS A 408 7.53 -23.53 11.12
C LYS A 408 7.33 -23.78 9.63
N VAL A 409 7.71 -22.81 8.82
CA VAL A 409 7.56 -22.86 7.36
C VAL A 409 8.87 -22.51 6.66
N PHE A 410 9.13 -23.20 5.56
CA PHE A 410 10.04 -22.74 4.52
C PHE A 410 9.31 -21.69 3.70
N TYR A 411 9.98 -20.58 3.42
CA TYR A 411 9.47 -19.47 2.62
C TYR A 411 10.53 -19.01 1.63
N ALA A 412 10.20 -18.99 0.35
CA ALA A 412 11.12 -18.59 -0.71
C ALA A 412 10.41 -17.73 -1.76
N VAL A 413 11.15 -16.75 -2.27
CA VAL A 413 10.73 -15.88 -3.35
C VAL A 413 11.77 -15.97 -4.47
N SER A 414 11.31 -16.31 -5.68
CA SER A 414 12.19 -16.44 -6.84
C SER A 414 12.51 -15.07 -7.45
N PRO A 415 13.61 -14.94 -8.21
CA PRO A 415 13.91 -13.71 -8.95
C PRO A 415 12.83 -13.28 -9.95
N LYS A 416 11.94 -14.20 -10.35
CA LYS A 416 10.81 -13.95 -11.25
C LYS A 416 9.49 -13.71 -10.50
N GLY A 417 9.52 -13.61 -9.17
CA GLY A 417 8.37 -13.26 -8.34
C GLY A 417 7.47 -14.44 -7.95
N THR A 418 7.89 -15.69 -8.17
CA THR A 418 7.17 -16.87 -7.70
C THR A 418 7.44 -17.07 -6.21
N VAL A 419 6.41 -17.42 -5.45
CA VAL A 419 6.48 -17.61 -4.00
C VAL A 419 6.19 -19.05 -3.64
N VAL A 420 7.07 -19.64 -2.85
CA VAL A 420 6.90 -20.97 -2.26
C VAL A 420 6.86 -20.80 -0.75
N MET A 421 5.82 -21.35 -0.12
CA MET A 421 5.71 -21.46 1.33
C MET A 421 5.22 -22.86 1.68
N LYS A 422 5.91 -23.60 2.53
CA LYS A 422 5.49 -24.94 2.92
C LYS A 422 5.90 -25.29 4.35
N PRO A 423 5.13 -26.16 5.04
CA PRO A 423 5.50 -26.63 6.36
C PRO A 423 6.88 -27.32 6.35
N GLU A 424 7.57 -27.26 7.48
CA GLU A 424 8.85 -27.96 7.71
C GLU A 424 8.81 -29.44 7.26
N SER A 425 7.69 -30.13 7.50
CA SER A 425 7.50 -31.54 7.14
C SER A 425 7.52 -31.83 5.63
N ARG A 426 7.34 -30.80 4.78
CA ARG A 426 7.37 -30.93 3.32
C ARG A 426 8.64 -30.36 2.68
N MET A 427 9.62 -29.93 3.48
CA MET A 427 10.91 -29.48 2.95
C MET A 427 11.68 -30.65 2.35
N THR A 428 12.27 -30.44 1.17
CA THR A 428 13.19 -31.41 0.58
C THR A 428 14.52 -31.43 1.33
N GLU A 429 15.34 -32.45 1.12
CA GLU A 429 16.67 -32.51 1.75
C GLU A 429 17.58 -31.37 1.25
N GLU A 430 17.47 -30.97 -0.01
CA GLU A 430 18.19 -29.81 -0.56
C GLU A 430 17.76 -28.52 0.15
N GLU A 431 16.46 -28.33 0.41
CA GLU A 431 15.95 -27.16 1.11
C GLU A 431 16.37 -27.13 2.58
N LYS A 432 16.41 -28.29 3.25
CA LYS A 432 16.95 -28.39 4.62
C LYS A 432 18.44 -28.05 4.66
N GLN A 433 19.19 -28.48 3.64
CA GLN A 433 20.63 -28.18 3.54
C GLN A 433 20.93 -26.68 3.39
N LEU A 434 19.99 -25.88 2.87
CA LEU A 434 20.14 -24.42 2.82
C LEU A 434 20.29 -23.78 4.21
N PHE A 435 19.85 -24.47 5.28
CA PHE A 435 19.87 -23.95 6.65
C PHE A 435 20.81 -24.73 7.59
N THR A 436 21.47 -25.81 7.12
CA THR A 436 22.45 -26.57 7.92
C THR A 436 23.85 -25.94 7.90
N VAL A 437 24.20 -25.22 6.82
CA VAL A 437 25.44 -24.44 6.74
C VAL A 437 25.18 -23.07 7.37
N ARG A 438 25.56 -22.91 8.64
CA ARG A 438 25.46 -21.62 9.38
C ARG A 438 26.30 -20.49 8.79
N THR A 439 27.12 -20.76 7.79
CA THR A 439 27.75 -19.72 6.98
C THR A 439 26.69 -19.14 6.06
N ARG A 440 25.78 -18.32 6.63
CA ARG A 440 25.32 -17.15 5.87
C ARG A 440 26.60 -16.54 5.34
N SER A 441 26.79 -16.52 4.02
CA SER A 441 27.66 -15.54 3.42
C SER A 441 27.03 -14.18 3.77
N GLU A 442 27.28 -13.71 5.00
CA GLU A 442 27.16 -12.30 5.31
C GLU A 442 28.16 -11.68 4.37
N ASN A 443 27.72 -11.27 3.17
CA ASN A 443 28.49 -10.40 2.29
C ASN A 443 28.65 -9.10 3.07
N ARG A 444 29.57 -9.11 4.03
CA ARG A 444 29.88 -7.97 4.86
C ARG A 444 30.58 -7.00 3.95
N ILE A 445 30.00 -5.81 3.86
CA ILE A 445 30.52 -4.73 3.05
C ILE A 445 31.55 -3.96 3.88
N SER A 446 32.48 -3.30 3.21
CA SER A 446 33.44 -2.41 3.88
C SER A 446 33.20 -0.99 3.40
N VAL A 447 33.20 -0.05 4.35
CA VAL A 447 33.23 1.38 4.03
C VAL A 447 34.56 1.69 3.32
N PRO A 448 34.57 2.38 2.16
CA PRO A 448 35.79 2.85 1.50
C PRO A 448 36.44 4.00 2.30
N ALA A 449 37.06 3.67 3.44
CA ALA A 449 37.63 4.64 4.37
C ALA A 449 38.76 5.48 3.75
N ASP A 450 39.44 4.94 2.73
CA ASP A 450 40.50 5.61 1.96
C ASP A 450 40.00 6.82 1.15
N LYS A 451 38.70 6.87 0.84
CA LYS A 451 38.10 7.97 0.07
C LYS A 451 37.58 9.11 0.94
N ILE A 452 37.51 8.92 2.26
CA ILE A 452 36.91 9.88 3.19
C ILE A 452 37.93 10.98 3.50
N GLU A 453 37.57 12.22 3.22
CA GLU A 453 38.42 13.40 3.46
C GLU A 453 38.18 13.98 4.85
N LEU A 454 38.73 13.32 5.88
CA LEU A 454 38.57 13.73 7.28
C LEU A 454 39.35 15.01 7.67
N GLY A 455 40.28 15.46 6.82
CA GLY A 455 41.02 16.71 7.04
C GLY A 455 40.23 17.99 6.80
N ARG A 456 39.06 17.89 6.14
CA ARG A 456 38.20 19.05 5.86
C ARG A 456 37.32 19.36 7.08
N ALA A 457 37.76 20.33 7.88
CA ALA A 457 37.08 20.73 9.13
C ALA A 457 36.36 22.09 9.04
N SER A 458 36.01 22.56 7.84
CA SER A 458 35.25 23.80 7.64
C SER A 458 33.86 23.50 7.06
N ILE A 459 32.85 24.27 7.49
CA ILE A 459 31.49 24.16 6.98
C ILE A 459 31.49 24.55 5.50
N LEU A 460 30.72 23.82 4.70
CA LEU A 460 30.62 24.02 3.25
C LEU A 460 29.30 24.71 2.91
N ASN A 461 29.35 25.66 1.99
CA ASN A 461 28.14 26.16 1.35
C ASN A 461 27.61 25.10 0.39
N LEU A 462 26.30 24.82 0.40
CA LEU A 462 25.67 23.84 -0.49
C LEU A 462 25.96 24.12 -1.97
N ARG A 463 26.17 25.38 -2.36
CA ARG A 463 26.56 25.79 -3.72
C ARG A 463 27.94 25.28 -4.16
N GLU A 464 28.79 24.91 -3.22
CA GLU A 464 30.15 24.44 -3.49
C GLU A 464 30.26 22.92 -3.57
N VAL A 465 29.19 22.21 -3.19
CA VAL A 465 29.15 20.74 -3.12
C VAL A 465 28.60 20.14 -4.41
N LYS A 466 29.25 19.09 -4.90
CA LYS A 466 28.89 18.36 -6.13
C LYS A 466 28.62 16.90 -5.84
N ALA A 467 27.98 16.20 -6.78
CA ALA A 467 27.75 14.76 -6.68
C ALA A 467 29.06 13.95 -6.51
N SER A 468 30.19 14.46 -7.02
CA SER A 468 31.53 13.86 -6.88
C SER A 468 32.10 13.86 -5.47
N ASP A 469 31.48 14.62 -4.55
CA ASP A 469 31.88 14.77 -3.15
C ASP A 469 31.17 13.77 -2.24
N SER A 470 30.18 13.03 -2.79
CA SER A 470 29.46 11.95 -2.11
C SER A 470 30.42 10.88 -1.59
N GLY A 471 30.28 10.54 -0.31
CA GLY A 471 31.11 9.55 0.38
C GLY A 471 32.54 10.03 0.68
N LYS A 472 32.94 11.22 0.21
CA LYS A 472 34.26 11.81 0.49
C LYS A 472 34.19 12.88 1.57
N LEU A 473 33.39 13.93 1.33
CA LEU A 473 33.23 15.07 2.23
C LEU A 473 31.93 15.00 3.02
N CYS A 474 30.85 14.57 2.36
CA CYS A 474 29.51 14.46 2.92
C CYS A 474 28.78 13.25 2.32
N GLY A 475 27.60 12.94 2.84
CA GLY A 475 26.77 11.88 2.26
C GLY A 475 26.16 12.30 0.91
N PRO A 476 25.46 11.35 0.26
CA PRO A 476 24.89 11.58 -1.06
C PRO A 476 23.71 12.54 -1.10
N LYS A 477 22.97 12.72 -0.01
CA LYS A 477 21.86 13.68 -0.03
C LYS A 477 22.39 15.09 -0.16
N ALA A 478 23.36 15.46 0.64
CA ALA A 478 24.04 16.74 0.57
C ALA A 478 24.75 16.91 -0.78
N ALA A 479 25.48 15.88 -1.24
CA ALA A 479 26.19 15.92 -2.52
C ALA A 479 25.26 16.10 -3.73
N ASN A 480 24.17 15.33 -3.80
CA ASN A 480 23.19 15.44 -4.88
C ASN A 480 22.34 16.70 -4.77
N LEU A 481 22.00 17.16 -3.56
CA LEU A 481 21.29 18.43 -3.38
C LEU A 481 22.17 19.62 -3.78
N GLY A 482 23.47 19.59 -3.49
CA GLY A 482 24.45 20.57 -3.97
C GLY A 482 24.56 20.56 -5.49
N GLN A 483 24.60 19.37 -6.09
CA GLN A 483 24.57 19.22 -7.56
C GLN A 483 23.29 19.82 -8.17
N LEU A 484 22.13 19.62 -7.53
CA LEU A 484 20.87 20.23 -7.97
C LEU A 484 20.89 21.75 -7.78
N LYS A 485 21.44 22.26 -6.66
CA LYS A 485 21.59 23.70 -6.42
C LYS A 485 22.49 24.37 -7.45
N LEU A 486 23.53 23.69 -7.92
CA LEU A 486 24.37 24.15 -9.02
C LEU A 486 23.63 24.21 -10.35
N MET A 487 22.76 23.24 -10.64
CA MET A 487 22.01 23.15 -11.90
C MET A 487 20.78 24.07 -11.92
N PHE A 488 20.16 24.28 -10.76
CA PHE A 488 18.88 24.97 -10.58
C PHE A 488 18.97 25.92 -9.38
N PRO A 489 19.79 26.99 -9.48
CA PRO A 489 20.13 27.84 -8.35
C PRO A 489 18.93 28.55 -7.71
N ASP A 490 17.87 28.82 -8.47
CA ASP A 490 16.70 29.53 -7.98
C ASP A 490 15.58 28.59 -7.52
N GLN A 491 15.65 27.31 -7.87
CA GLN A 491 14.61 26.31 -7.57
C GLN A 491 14.97 25.39 -6.40
N VAL A 492 16.23 25.41 -5.97
CA VAL A 492 16.72 24.67 -4.80
C VAL A 492 17.07 25.66 -3.69
N VAL A 493 16.63 25.39 -2.47
CA VAL A 493 16.89 26.25 -1.31
C VAL A 493 18.39 26.41 -1.01
N GLU A 494 18.77 27.50 -0.35
CA GLU A 494 20.11 27.62 0.23
C GLU A 494 20.33 26.59 1.35
N GLY A 495 21.58 26.25 1.61
CA GLY A 495 21.93 25.31 2.65
C GLY A 495 23.42 25.33 2.97
N LEU A 496 23.75 24.71 4.09
CA LEU A 496 25.13 24.42 4.49
C LEU A 496 25.29 22.93 4.74
N VAL A 497 26.53 22.45 4.66
CA VAL A 497 26.90 21.05 4.88
C VAL A 497 28.00 20.99 5.92
N ILE A 498 27.83 20.15 6.93
CA ILE A 498 28.84 19.86 7.96
C ILE A 498 29.61 18.62 7.48
N PRO A 499 30.86 18.74 6.99
CA PRO A 499 31.57 17.59 6.44
C PRO A 499 31.96 16.56 7.52
N PHE A 500 32.22 15.33 7.10
CA PHE A 500 32.64 14.23 7.97
C PHE A 500 33.85 14.55 8.85
N GLY A 501 34.77 15.38 8.34
CA GLY A 501 35.95 15.84 9.08
C GLY A 501 35.61 16.64 10.35
N ILE A 502 34.54 17.44 10.35
CA ILE A 502 34.10 18.16 11.55
C ILE A 502 33.63 17.16 12.61
N PHE A 503 32.80 16.19 12.23
CA PHE A 503 32.35 15.17 13.18
C PHE A 503 33.52 14.34 13.71
N ARG A 504 34.46 13.92 12.85
CA ARG A 504 35.67 13.20 13.27
C ARG A 504 36.50 14.01 14.27
N ASN A 505 36.69 15.30 14.03
CA ASN A 505 37.41 16.21 14.93
C ASN A 505 36.72 16.33 16.30
N HIS A 506 35.39 16.32 16.32
CA HIS A 506 34.63 16.28 17.57
C HIS A 506 34.78 14.95 18.31
N LEU A 507 34.94 13.84 17.59
CA LEU A 507 35.21 12.54 18.19
C LEU A 507 36.62 12.41 18.80
N ASP A 508 37.57 13.29 18.44
CA ASP A 508 38.90 13.33 19.07
C ASP A 508 38.89 13.97 20.47
N GLN A 509 37.77 14.58 20.88
CA GLN A 509 37.62 15.10 22.23
C GLN A 509 37.56 13.96 23.26
N LEU A 510 37.99 14.22 24.49
CA LEU A 510 37.83 13.29 25.60
C LEU A 510 36.35 13.04 25.90
N MET A 511 35.96 11.78 26.05
CA MET A 511 34.59 11.44 26.39
C MET A 511 34.34 11.66 27.89
N PRO A 512 33.27 12.38 28.28
CA PRO A 512 32.98 12.65 29.69
C PRO A 512 32.94 11.38 30.55
N GLY A 513 33.64 11.41 31.68
CA GLY A 513 33.71 10.28 32.63
C GLY A 513 34.60 9.12 32.16
N ARG A 514 35.37 9.27 31.09
CA ARG A 514 36.35 8.28 30.60
C ARG A 514 37.72 8.93 30.40
N GLU A 515 38.77 8.10 30.33
CA GLU A 515 40.16 8.51 30.05
C GLU A 515 40.51 8.42 28.56
N VAL A 516 39.52 8.19 27.70
CA VAL A 516 39.70 8.01 26.25
C VAL A 516 38.82 8.99 25.48
N SER A 517 39.19 9.28 24.25
CA SER A 517 38.37 10.05 23.31
C SER A 517 37.10 9.29 22.91
N TYR A 518 36.11 10.00 22.36
CA TYR A 518 34.92 9.36 21.78
C TYR A 518 35.30 8.37 20.66
N TRP A 519 36.31 8.71 19.86
CA TRP A 519 36.81 7.85 18.79
C TRP A 519 37.45 6.57 19.32
N GLU A 520 38.34 6.69 20.31
CA GLU A 520 38.98 5.54 20.95
C GLU A 520 37.95 4.66 21.66
N PHE A 521 36.93 5.26 22.29
CA PHE A 521 35.82 4.53 22.89
C PHE A 521 35.06 3.71 21.83
N LEU A 522 34.63 4.33 20.73
CA LEU A 522 33.92 3.65 19.65
C LEU A 522 34.72 2.48 19.06
N ASN A 523 36.00 2.72 18.76
CA ASN A 523 36.90 1.68 18.24
C ASN A 523 37.08 0.55 19.26
N GLY A 524 37.28 0.89 20.53
CA GLY A 524 37.43 -0.07 21.62
C GLY A 524 36.18 -0.95 21.81
N VAL A 525 34.98 -0.40 21.62
CA VAL A 525 33.72 -1.16 21.67
C VAL A 525 33.67 -2.23 20.57
N PHE A 526 33.96 -1.87 19.32
CA PHE A 526 33.96 -2.84 18.22
C PHE A 526 35.10 -3.86 18.32
N GLN A 527 36.29 -3.46 18.78
CA GLN A 527 37.39 -4.38 19.04
C GLN A 527 37.05 -5.39 20.14
N LYS A 528 36.45 -4.96 21.26
CA LYS A 528 35.99 -5.86 22.31
C LYS A 528 34.90 -6.81 21.82
N ALA A 529 33.97 -6.34 21.00
CA ALA A 529 32.95 -7.19 20.39
C ALA A 529 33.56 -8.26 19.47
N ALA A 530 34.59 -7.92 18.68
CA ALA A 530 35.34 -8.88 17.88
C ALA A 530 36.05 -9.93 18.76
N GLN A 531 36.73 -9.50 19.83
CA GLN A 531 37.37 -10.41 20.79
C GLN A 531 36.36 -11.35 21.47
N GLN A 532 35.17 -10.85 21.83
CA GLN A 532 34.11 -11.69 22.39
C GLN A 532 33.67 -12.78 21.40
N ARG A 533 33.50 -12.44 20.11
CA ARG A 533 33.19 -13.42 19.06
C ARG A 533 34.29 -14.47 18.93
N GLU A 534 35.56 -14.05 18.91
CA GLU A 534 36.71 -14.96 18.82
C GLU A 534 36.82 -15.89 20.03
N SER A 535 36.42 -15.41 21.21
CA SER A 535 36.36 -16.21 22.44
C SER A 535 35.15 -17.17 22.54
N GLY A 536 34.27 -17.19 21.53
CA GLY A 536 33.13 -18.11 21.44
C GLY A 536 31.84 -17.60 22.11
N ALA A 537 31.74 -16.30 22.44
CA ALA A 537 30.47 -15.72 22.90
C ALA A 537 29.38 -15.85 21.81
N SER A 538 28.12 -16.01 22.23
CA SER A 538 27.00 -16.05 21.31
C SER A 538 26.78 -14.69 20.64
N GLU A 539 26.32 -14.67 19.39
CA GLU A 539 26.03 -13.40 18.69
C GLU A 539 24.99 -12.54 19.43
N GLU A 540 24.06 -13.17 20.17
CA GLU A 540 23.10 -12.43 21.01
C GLU A 540 23.80 -11.68 22.15
N THR A 541 24.78 -12.31 22.81
CA THR A 541 25.57 -11.67 23.88
C THR A 541 26.37 -10.49 23.32
N VAL A 542 27.02 -10.69 22.18
CA VAL A 542 27.81 -9.65 21.52
C VAL A 542 26.93 -8.50 21.04
N GLU A 543 25.75 -8.80 20.48
CA GLU A 543 24.77 -7.81 20.05
C GLU A 543 24.23 -6.98 21.24
N GLN A 544 23.91 -7.63 22.37
CA GLN A 544 23.49 -6.92 23.60
C GLN A 544 24.58 -5.98 24.13
N PHE A 545 25.82 -6.46 24.19
CA PHE A 545 26.97 -5.64 24.58
C PHE A 545 27.13 -4.41 23.67
N LEU A 546 27.11 -4.62 22.35
CA LEU A 546 27.23 -3.53 21.38
C LEU A 546 26.12 -2.50 21.53
N LEU A 547 24.87 -2.93 21.66
CA LEU A 547 23.74 -2.01 21.82
C LEU A 547 23.84 -1.18 23.11
N GLN A 548 24.31 -1.77 24.21
CA GLN A 548 24.51 -1.07 25.48
C GLN A 548 25.62 0.00 25.39
N GLU A 549 26.76 -0.34 24.80
CA GLU A 549 27.88 0.58 24.65
C GLU A 549 27.59 1.68 23.61
N LEU A 550 26.89 1.35 22.52
CA LEU A 550 26.43 2.33 21.54
C LEU A 550 25.39 3.30 22.13
N GLU A 551 24.52 2.83 23.02
CA GLU A 551 23.63 3.71 23.78
C GLU A 551 24.42 4.67 24.68
N THR A 552 25.47 4.18 25.35
CA THR A 552 26.37 5.01 26.17
C THR A 552 27.05 6.09 25.30
N LEU A 553 27.58 5.71 24.14
CA LEU A 553 28.17 6.65 23.19
C LEU A 553 27.15 7.69 22.72
N ARG A 554 25.92 7.26 22.39
CA ARG A 554 24.85 8.13 21.90
C ARG A 554 24.50 9.21 22.92
N GLN A 555 24.36 8.85 24.18
CA GLN A 555 24.11 9.81 25.26
C GLN A 555 25.29 10.77 25.45
N ALA A 556 26.52 10.25 25.35
CA ALA A 556 27.71 11.08 25.45
C ALA A 556 27.82 12.08 24.28
N ILE A 557 27.45 11.70 23.05
CA ILE A 557 27.45 12.60 21.87
C ILE A 557 26.39 13.69 22.04
N LYS A 558 25.20 13.36 22.53
CA LYS A 558 24.13 14.35 22.79
C LYS A 558 24.54 15.43 23.79
N ASN A 559 25.36 15.05 24.78
CA ASN A 559 25.88 15.93 25.82
C ASN A 559 27.28 16.49 25.50
N MET A 560 27.81 16.22 24.31
CA MET A 560 29.14 16.64 23.90
C MET A 560 29.22 18.18 23.84
N PRO A 561 30.27 18.79 24.41
CA PRO A 561 30.57 20.19 24.13
C PRO A 561 31.00 20.34 22.68
N LEU A 562 30.34 21.25 21.96
CA LEU A 562 30.77 21.62 20.62
C LEU A 562 32.01 22.48 20.72
N ARG A 563 32.93 22.32 19.75
CA ARG A 563 34.18 23.07 19.81
C ARG A 563 33.93 24.55 19.50
N PRO A 564 34.59 25.51 20.18
CA PRO A 564 34.35 26.93 19.97
C PRO A 564 34.62 27.42 18.54
N ASP A 565 35.62 26.83 17.87
CA ASP A 565 35.94 27.11 16.47
C ASP A 565 34.82 26.66 15.53
N PHE A 566 34.20 25.50 15.80
CA PHE A 566 33.04 25.04 15.05
C PHE A 566 31.81 25.92 15.28
N GLU A 567 31.50 26.30 16.52
CA GLU A 567 30.36 27.18 16.81
C GLU A 567 30.51 28.54 16.14
N ALA A 568 31.70 29.14 16.20
CA ALA A 568 31.99 30.39 15.51
C ALA A 568 31.87 30.25 13.99
N GLY A 569 32.41 29.15 13.43
CA GLY A 569 32.28 28.83 12.00
C GLY A 569 30.82 28.64 11.57
N LEU A 570 29.99 28.02 12.41
CA LEU A 570 28.56 27.81 12.13
C LEU A 570 27.80 29.14 12.12
N ARG A 571 28.04 30.01 13.10
CA ARG A 571 27.44 31.36 13.12
C ARG A 571 27.81 32.16 11.88
N GLN A 572 29.10 32.13 11.50
CA GLN A 572 29.56 32.82 10.29
C GLN A 572 28.91 32.24 9.03
N ALA A 573 28.84 30.91 8.91
CA ALA A 573 28.19 30.26 7.77
C ALA A 573 26.70 30.62 7.66
N PHE A 574 25.99 30.75 8.79
CA PHE A 574 24.60 31.20 8.81
C PHE A 574 24.45 32.62 8.26
N LEU A 575 25.31 33.55 8.71
CA LEU A 575 25.34 34.92 8.20
C LEU A 575 25.66 34.97 6.70
N ASP A 576 26.66 34.23 6.25
CA ASP A 576 27.12 34.27 4.86
C ASP A 576 26.11 33.62 3.89
N ILE A 577 25.40 32.57 4.32
CA ILE A 577 24.54 31.76 3.45
C ILE A 577 23.07 32.19 3.55
N PHE A 578 22.58 32.47 4.76
CA PHE A 578 21.18 32.80 5.00
C PHE A 578 20.96 34.29 5.28
N GLY A 579 22.02 35.07 5.50
CA GLY A 579 21.96 36.50 5.77
C GLY A 579 21.62 36.87 7.23
N GLU A 580 21.48 35.87 8.10
CA GLU A 580 20.93 36.01 9.46
C GLU A 580 21.65 35.05 10.42
N GLU A 581 21.62 35.33 11.72
CA GLU A 581 22.21 34.46 12.74
C GLU A 581 21.37 33.18 12.98
N PRO A 582 21.98 32.09 13.50
CA PRO A 582 21.22 30.97 14.03
C PRO A 582 20.22 31.47 15.08
N GLY A 583 18.95 31.06 15.00
CA GLY A 583 17.88 31.62 15.85
C GLY A 583 16.86 32.47 15.10
N ALA A 584 17.22 33.02 13.93
CA ALA A 584 16.36 33.90 13.14
C ALA A 584 15.77 33.23 11.89
N VAL A 585 16.45 32.19 11.37
CA VAL A 585 16.03 31.46 10.16
C VAL A 585 15.63 30.03 10.48
N PRO A 586 14.44 29.56 10.05
CA PRO A 586 14.07 28.16 10.15
C PRO A 586 14.93 27.28 9.24
N VAL A 587 15.52 26.22 9.80
CA VAL A 587 16.33 25.25 9.06
C VAL A 587 15.82 23.83 9.25
N PHE A 588 16.09 22.96 8.27
CA PHE A 588 15.85 21.52 8.37
C PHE A 588 17.19 20.82 8.60
N LEU A 589 17.34 20.12 9.72
CA LEU A 589 18.53 19.33 9.99
C LEU A 589 18.31 17.90 9.50
N ARG A 590 19.15 17.44 8.57
CA ARG A 590 18.97 16.15 7.90
C ARG A 590 20.23 15.33 8.04
N SER A 591 20.11 14.16 8.65
CA SER A 591 21.20 13.18 8.69
C SER A 591 21.50 12.65 7.29
N ASP A 592 22.78 12.63 6.98
CA ASP A 592 23.33 12.04 5.77
C ASP A 592 24.63 11.31 6.10
N THR A 593 24.89 10.13 5.54
CA THR A 593 26.08 9.33 5.91
C THR A 593 26.85 8.86 4.69
N ASN A 594 28.14 8.57 4.88
CA ASN A 594 29.04 8.06 3.84
C ASN A 594 28.66 6.66 3.29
N MET A 595 27.68 5.99 3.89
CA MET A 595 27.26 4.63 3.57
C MET A 595 26.19 4.54 2.49
N GLU A 596 25.47 5.62 2.25
CA GLU A 596 24.19 5.63 1.52
C GLU A 596 24.30 5.36 0.00
N ASP A 597 25.51 5.48 -0.57
CA ASP A 597 25.80 5.33 -2.01
C ASP A 597 26.54 4.02 -2.36
N LEU A 598 26.70 3.11 -1.40
CA LEU A 598 27.31 1.81 -1.71
C LEU A 598 26.40 1.03 -2.65
N LYS A 599 27.00 0.42 -3.69
CA LYS A 599 26.29 -0.31 -4.76
C LYS A 599 25.32 -1.39 -4.23
N GLU A 600 25.56 -1.88 -3.03
CA GLU A 600 24.83 -2.97 -2.36
C GLU A 600 24.04 -2.51 -1.12
N PHE A 601 23.98 -1.21 -0.82
CA PHE A 601 23.31 -0.69 0.38
C PHE A 601 22.59 0.64 0.15
N THR A 602 21.38 0.79 0.72
CA THR A 602 20.62 2.04 0.81
C THR A 602 20.15 2.25 2.26
N GLY A 603 20.41 3.40 2.88
CA GLY A 603 19.97 3.74 4.24
C GLY A 603 18.69 4.58 4.30
N ALA A 604 17.87 4.52 3.25
CA ALA A 604 16.56 5.16 3.21
C ALA A 604 15.72 4.76 4.44
N GLY A 605 15.21 5.75 5.17
CA GLY A 605 14.41 5.55 6.39
C GLY A 605 15.18 5.33 7.68
N LEU A 606 16.52 5.35 7.64
CA LEU A 606 17.37 5.24 8.84
C LEU A 606 17.90 6.60 9.34
N ASN A 607 17.60 7.67 8.60
CA ASN A 607 18.16 9.00 8.84
C ASN A 607 17.19 9.86 9.66
N LEU A 608 17.73 10.57 10.64
CA LEU A 608 17.00 11.59 11.38
C LEU A 608 16.74 12.82 10.50
N THR A 609 15.54 13.37 10.56
CA THR A 609 15.23 14.70 10.02
C THR A 609 14.48 15.50 11.09
N LEU A 610 15.01 16.67 11.42
CA LEU A 610 14.35 17.64 12.31
C LEU A 610 13.82 18.77 11.43
N PHE A 611 12.51 18.98 11.48
CA PHE A 611 11.82 19.94 10.61
C PHE A 611 11.69 21.29 11.31
N ASN A 612 11.92 22.35 10.55
CA ASN A 612 11.59 23.74 10.89
C ASN A 612 12.14 24.20 12.25
N VAL A 613 13.40 23.88 12.53
CA VAL A 613 14.07 24.29 13.77
C VAL A 613 14.57 25.72 13.61
N VAL A 614 14.14 26.61 14.50
CA VAL A 614 14.50 28.04 14.46
C VAL A 614 15.48 28.37 15.58
N ASP A 615 15.15 27.98 16.81
CA ASP A 615 15.92 28.28 18.02
C ASP A 615 17.38 27.80 17.93
N ALA A 616 18.32 28.69 18.26
CA ALA A 616 19.76 28.44 18.09
C ALA A 616 20.25 27.26 18.93
N GLU A 617 19.80 27.14 20.19
CA GLU A 617 20.18 26.04 21.07
C GLU A 617 19.63 24.71 20.53
N LYS A 618 18.40 24.71 20.01
CA LYS A 618 17.81 23.52 19.35
C LYS A 618 18.53 23.16 18.05
N ILE A 619 19.08 24.11 17.29
CA ILE A 619 19.92 23.81 16.13
C ILE A 619 21.19 23.09 16.57
N LEU A 620 21.90 23.63 17.57
CA LEU A 620 23.12 22.99 18.10
C LEU A 620 22.83 21.61 18.69
N GLN A 621 21.73 21.46 19.43
CA GLN A 621 21.30 20.17 19.95
C GLN A 621 20.91 19.21 18.83
N GLY A 622 20.24 19.70 17.80
CA GLY A 622 19.85 18.92 16.64
C GLY A 622 21.03 18.39 15.84
N ILE A 623 22.14 19.15 15.74
CA ILE A 623 23.40 18.67 15.14
C ILE A 623 23.94 17.47 15.93
N LYS A 624 23.97 17.57 17.27
CA LYS A 624 24.39 16.47 18.14
C LYS A 624 23.45 15.27 18.04
N ASP A 625 22.15 15.49 17.91
CA ASP A 625 21.17 14.41 17.69
C ASP A 625 21.36 13.72 16.33
N VAL A 626 21.67 14.47 15.28
CA VAL A 626 22.04 13.92 13.95
C VAL A 626 23.30 13.08 14.07
N TRP A 627 24.35 13.58 14.72
CA TRP A 627 25.60 12.85 14.94
C TRP A 627 25.42 11.58 15.78
N ALA A 628 24.47 11.59 16.70
CA ALA A 628 24.13 10.44 17.53
C ALA A 628 23.24 9.40 16.81
N SER A 629 22.51 9.80 15.76
CA SER A 629 21.50 8.97 15.10
C SER A 629 22.00 7.66 14.44
N PRO A 630 23.24 7.57 13.88
CA PRO A 630 23.75 6.33 13.31
C PRO A 630 23.95 5.22 14.35
N TYR A 631 24.03 5.56 15.65
CA TYR A 631 24.31 4.62 16.73
C TYR A 631 23.04 4.13 17.45
N THR A 632 21.86 4.39 16.89
CA THR A 632 20.59 3.82 17.40
C THR A 632 20.50 2.32 17.12
N GLU A 633 19.74 1.57 17.94
CA GLU A 633 19.51 0.14 17.73
C GLU A 633 19.03 -0.16 16.30
N ARG A 634 18.06 0.62 15.82
CA ARG A 634 17.51 0.48 14.47
C ARG A 634 18.59 0.69 13.42
N SER A 635 19.36 1.76 13.53
CA SER A 635 20.46 2.04 12.60
C SER A 635 21.49 0.92 12.60
N TYR A 636 21.98 0.53 13.78
CA TYR A 636 22.96 -0.55 13.94
C TYR A 636 22.50 -1.86 13.29
N LYS A 637 21.25 -2.28 13.56
CA LYS A 637 20.69 -3.53 13.03
C LYS A 637 20.54 -3.53 11.51
N TRP A 638 20.32 -2.37 10.90
CA TRP A 638 20.16 -2.25 9.44
C TRP A 638 21.47 -1.88 8.71
N ARG A 639 22.45 -1.26 9.40
CA ARG A 639 23.70 -0.76 8.82
C ARG A 639 24.92 -1.51 9.38
N GLN A 640 25.36 -1.12 10.57
CA GLN A 640 26.67 -1.49 11.10
C GLN A 640 26.86 -2.98 11.34
N ARG A 641 25.78 -3.72 11.63
CA ARG A 641 25.84 -5.17 11.80
C ARG A 641 26.45 -5.91 10.59
N TYR A 642 26.31 -5.35 9.39
CA TYR A 642 26.77 -5.96 8.14
C TYR A 642 28.08 -5.34 7.61
N LEU A 643 28.76 -4.52 8.41
CA LEU A 643 30.03 -3.91 8.04
C LEU A 643 31.22 -4.68 8.62
N LEU A 644 32.32 -4.74 7.86
CA LEU A 644 33.62 -5.19 8.35
C LEU A 644 34.32 -4.15 9.23
N ASN A 645 33.98 -2.87 9.02
CA ASN A 645 34.59 -1.71 9.67
C ASN A 645 33.51 -0.69 10.13
N PRO A 646 32.56 -1.11 10.98
CA PRO A 646 31.39 -0.32 11.38
C PRO A 646 31.69 1.00 12.10
N GLU A 647 32.90 1.16 12.62
CA GLU A 647 33.42 2.40 13.21
C GLU A 647 33.58 3.53 12.19
N ASN A 648 33.69 3.22 10.89
CA ASN A 648 33.91 4.20 9.82
C ASN A 648 32.61 4.76 9.22
N VAL A 649 31.50 4.68 9.95
CA VAL A 649 30.24 5.34 9.55
C VAL A 649 30.23 6.76 10.08
N PHE A 650 30.38 7.73 9.19
CA PHE A 650 30.41 9.16 9.53
C PHE A 650 29.11 9.84 9.05
N PRO A 651 28.36 10.51 9.94
CA PRO A 651 27.32 11.45 9.59
C PRO A 651 27.90 12.82 9.16
N SER A 652 27.20 13.47 8.23
CA SER A 652 27.34 14.85 7.79
C SER A 652 26.04 15.62 8.00
#